data_AF-A0A957QUB1-F1
#
_entry.id   AF-A0A957QUB1-F1
#
_cell.length_a   1.000
_cell.length_b   1.000
_cell.length_c   1.000
_cell.angle_alpha   90.00
_cell.angle_beta   90.00
_cell.angle_gamma   90.00
#
_symmetry.space_group_name_H-M   'P 1'
#
loop_
_entity.id
_entity.type
_entity.pdbx_description
1 polymer ?
#
loop_
_entity_poly.entity_id
_entity_poly.type
_entity_poly.pdbx_seq_one_letter_code
_entity_poly.pdbx_strand_id
1 'polypeptide(L)'
;SGDEIWVAGGIYTPGVTISDTFTVISGIQLYGGFAATETLRTQRDWVANPTVLSGDVGGDDITDASGVVVTTTNIVGANAYHVLWLDGASGTPITATTRIDGFTITAGSAAGKFPHNSGGGLYCAGSGSGNECSPAIANMKFAGNSVSNNGGAMYNNGNYSGVSSPSLENVIFSGNWADNGGAAMYNNGSSGGLSSPSLINVTISDNASDARYSGGGAMCNSATGGGTSSPSLVNVTFSGNSVSSNGGAIYNDSQNSGGISSPSLVNVIFSGNQASNGGAMANKATFGGTTSPSLVNVTFSGNRATSRGGAMWSNGTSSPNLVNVIMWGNTASVGAQIFNDDTTVTPIISYTLVSMTGIFNGGGITWGPGNITDGSDPLFVAPVSASSAPTTSGDYRLTVTSPAINAGLNSAVPSGVTTDLDGNPRIQDGTVEMGAYEQRLPNIGIAKLASPANEVSSGAVLTYALVLSNTGADDPAVLVTDTLPAEVDFAGWIEQSGAEVDNDVITWDGALNAGTTVTVSFQITNAAGGGATITNTAWFSGSTRTGNAAAAYTSSSTLTPSGSGNWSDIFPPCSGICNYVIPPGVTVALDQDIELSGNLTIESGGTFNANGKTVALTGDQAQTLTGNPLTFYSLVVNKTNRTDTVTIVGKLKVTRKLTVRSGKLISASDYGDIEIEENGELQLTSDITVSGHFTNSGTFDSNGFGVTFDGATAQRLVLNTFTGFDFLTVYTGTTLVEAVTDDNAFIYDTLTNYGTIRKTQPVSGPEFFYFGLAGSYPGSWGVEIEVTDLSGADPLTSLQVDR
;
A
#
# COMPACT_ATOMS: atom_id res chain seq x y z
N SER A 1 -17.01 -38.10 -7.66
CA SER A 1 -16.97 -37.44 -6.33
C SER A 1 -15.59 -36.82 -6.20
N GLY A 2 -15.51 -35.53 -5.93
CA GLY A 2 -14.29 -34.74 -6.05
C GLY A 2 -14.06 -34.13 -7.44
N ASP A 3 -14.97 -34.37 -8.39
CA ASP A 3 -14.88 -33.86 -9.76
C ASP A 3 -15.57 -32.48 -9.87
N GLU A 4 -15.05 -31.63 -10.75
CA GLU A 4 -15.70 -30.38 -11.16
C GLU A 4 -16.46 -30.58 -12.48
N ILE A 5 -17.65 -30.00 -12.58
CA ILE A 5 -18.42 -29.91 -13.82
C ILE A 5 -18.54 -28.43 -14.18
N TRP A 6 -18.02 -28.07 -15.35
CA TRP A 6 -18.09 -26.73 -15.90
C TRP A 6 -19.19 -26.67 -16.95
N VAL A 7 -20.15 -25.75 -16.77
CA VAL A 7 -21.35 -25.66 -17.59
C VAL A 7 -21.31 -24.35 -18.39
N ALA A 8 -21.48 -24.47 -19.71
CA ALA A 8 -21.51 -23.33 -20.60
C ALA A 8 -22.72 -22.42 -20.32
N GLY A 9 -22.66 -21.17 -20.77
CA GLY A 9 -23.81 -20.28 -20.82
C GLY A 9 -24.92 -20.88 -21.70
N GLY A 10 -26.17 -20.79 -21.25
CA GLY A 10 -27.31 -21.40 -21.91
C GLY A 10 -28.47 -21.74 -20.97
N ILE A 11 -29.56 -22.21 -21.55
CA ILE A 11 -30.77 -22.66 -20.83
C ILE A 11 -30.84 -24.18 -20.90
N TYR A 12 -30.98 -24.82 -19.74
CA TYR A 12 -30.99 -26.27 -19.59
C TYR A 12 -32.26 -26.70 -18.84
N THR A 13 -33.01 -27.63 -19.40
CA THR A 13 -34.15 -28.28 -18.73
C THR A 13 -33.74 -29.67 -18.24
N PRO A 14 -34.30 -30.16 -17.12
CA PRO A 14 -33.91 -31.46 -16.57
C PRO A 14 -34.40 -32.65 -17.42
N GLY A 15 -35.37 -32.41 -18.31
CA GLY A 15 -35.96 -33.42 -19.17
C GLY A 15 -37.21 -32.90 -19.88
N VAL A 16 -38.20 -33.78 -20.05
CA VAL A 16 -39.46 -33.52 -20.80
C VAL A 16 -40.71 -33.82 -19.98
N THR A 17 -40.56 -34.30 -18.74
CA THR A 17 -41.65 -34.64 -17.85
C THR A 17 -41.58 -33.85 -16.54
N ILE A 18 -42.72 -33.67 -15.89
CA ILE A 18 -42.82 -32.93 -14.62
C ILE A 18 -42.04 -33.59 -13.46
N SER A 19 -41.64 -34.86 -13.61
CA SER A 19 -40.83 -35.59 -12.62
C SER A 19 -39.32 -35.51 -12.86
N ASP A 20 -38.90 -34.97 -14.00
CA ASP A 20 -37.48 -34.83 -14.30
C ASP A 20 -36.85 -33.74 -13.41
N THR A 21 -35.64 -33.98 -12.93
CA THR A 21 -34.88 -33.05 -12.07
C THR A 21 -33.39 -33.18 -12.34
N PHE A 22 -32.64 -32.11 -12.14
CA PHE A 22 -31.19 -32.20 -12.05
C PHE A 22 -30.80 -32.74 -10.66
N THR A 23 -30.15 -33.90 -10.63
CA THR A 23 -29.68 -34.51 -9.37
C THR A 23 -28.22 -34.16 -9.14
N VAL A 24 -27.90 -33.59 -7.97
CA VAL A 24 -26.52 -33.30 -7.57
C VAL A 24 -26.11 -34.25 -6.47
N ILE A 25 -25.04 -35.02 -6.70
CA ILE A 25 -24.56 -36.02 -5.75
C ILE A 25 -23.45 -35.47 -4.85
N SER A 26 -23.18 -36.17 -3.75
CA SER A 26 -22.18 -35.79 -2.74
C SER A 26 -20.77 -35.63 -3.33
N GLY A 27 -20.12 -34.53 -2.97
CA GLY A 27 -18.74 -34.18 -3.35
C GLY A 27 -18.54 -33.64 -4.76
N ILE A 28 -19.60 -33.40 -5.55
CA ILE A 28 -19.49 -32.75 -6.87
C ILE A 28 -19.48 -31.23 -6.71
N GLN A 29 -18.67 -30.56 -7.52
CA GLN A 29 -18.67 -29.10 -7.64
C GLN A 29 -19.15 -28.68 -9.03
N LEU A 30 -20.29 -27.99 -9.10
CA LEU A 30 -20.89 -27.46 -10.32
C LEU A 30 -20.55 -25.98 -10.46
N TYR A 31 -20.04 -25.58 -11.62
CA TYR A 31 -19.71 -24.19 -11.95
C TYR A 31 -20.37 -23.77 -13.27
N GLY A 32 -21.22 -22.75 -13.23
CA GLY A 32 -21.77 -22.07 -14.41
C GLY A 32 -20.92 -20.85 -14.80
N GLY A 33 -21.21 -20.28 -15.97
CA GLY A 33 -20.55 -19.05 -16.45
C GLY A 33 -19.48 -19.20 -17.52
N PHE A 34 -19.42 -20.35 -18.20
CA PHE A 34 -18.39 -20.61 -19.21
C PHE A 34 -18.85 -20.26 -20.63
N ALA A 35 -17.97 -19.68 -21.45
CA ALA A 35 -18.15 -19.49 -22.89
C ALA A 35 -17.80 -20.75 -23.72
N ALA A 36 -17.46 -21.86 -23.04
CA ALA A 36 -17.02 -23.13 -23.62
C ALA A 36 -15.66 -23.06 -24.36
N THR A 37 -14.82 -22.07 -24.02
CA THR A 37 -13.47 -21.91 -24.58
C THR A 37 -12.37 -21.84 -23.53
N GLU A 38 -12.77 -21.77 -22.26
CA GLU A 38 -11.89 -21.67 -21.11
C GLU A 38 -11.13 -22.97 -20.86
N THR A 39 -9.91 -22.82 -20.34
CA THR A 39 -9.05 -23.91 -19.89
C THR A 39 -8.83 -23.91 -18.38
N LEU A 40 -9.24 -22.83 -17.69
CA LEU A 40 -9.16 -22.66 -16.24
C LEU A 40 -10.48 -22.17 -15.66
N ARG A 41 -10.87 -22.67 -14.49
CA ARG A 41 -12.08 -22.26 -13.76
C ARG A 41 -12.15 -20.75 -13.51
N THR A 42 -11.01 -20.10 -13.28
CA THR A 42 -10.93 -18.66 -13.00
C THR A 42 -11.19 -17.78 -14.21
N GLN A 43 -11.28 -18.35 -15.42
CA GLN A 43 -11.61 -17.61 -16.64
C GLN A 43 -13.12 -17.44 -16.85
N ARG A 44 -13.95 -18.18 -16.11
CA ARG A 44 -15.41 -18.08 -16.23
C ARG A 44 -15.89 -16.67 -15.88
N ASP A 45 -16.93 -16.24 -16.56
CA ASP A 45 -17.66 -15.00 -16.29
C ASP A 45 -19.15 -15.34 -16.24
N TRP A 46 -19.65 -15.58 -15.02
CA TRP A 46 -21.05 -15.95 -14.79
C TRP A 46 -22.02 -14.79 -14.99
N VAL A 47 -21.53 -13.55 -15.11
CA VAL A 47 -22.36 -12.39 -15.45
C VAL A 47 -22.49 -12.28 -16.97
N ALA A 48 -21.38 -12.42 -17.70
CA ALA A 48 -21.39 -12.34 -19.17
C ALA A 48 -21.96 -13.59 -19.85
N ASN A 49 -21.84 -14.78 -19.23
CA ASN A 49 -22.34 -16.04 -19.77
C ASN A 49 -23.37 -16.71 -18.85
N PRO A 50 -24.62 -16.20 -18.76
CA PRO A 50 -25.62 -16.76 -17.86
C PRO A 50 -25.89 -18.25 -18.12
N THR A 51 -25.81 -19.06 -17.06
CA THR A 51 -26.21 -20.47 -17.07
C THR A 51 -27.52 -20.64 -16.31
N VAL A 52 -28.59 -20.99 -17.02
CA VAL A 52 -29.95 -21.11 -16.47
C VAL A 52 -30.38 -22.57 -16.43
N LEU A 53 -30.73 -23.06 -15.24
CA LEU A 53 -31.43 -24.33 -15.07
C LEU A 53 -32.92 -24.01 -14.92
N SER A 54 -33.72 -24.44 -15.89
CA SER A 54 -35.14 -24.14 -15.97
C SER A 54 -35.99 -25.38 -15.72
N GLY A 55 -37.04 -25.23 -14.92
CA GLY A 55 -38.09 -26.21 -14.74
C GLY A 55 -39.11 -26.25 -15.88
N ASP A 56 -39.05 -25.33 -16.86
CA ASP A 56 -39.97 -25.27 -18.01
C ASP A 56 -39.74 -26.45 -18.98
N VAL A 57 -40.32 -27.60 -18.68
CA VAL A 57 -40.24 -28.79 -19.52
C VAL A 57 -41.22 -28.73 -20.70
N GLY A 58 -42.18 -27.81 -20.68
CA GLY A 58 -43.13 -27.54 -21.75
C GLY A 58 -42.59 -26.59 -22.83
N GLY A 59 -41.63 -25.74 -22.48
CA GLY A 59 -41.10 -24.68 -23.34
C GLY A 59 -42.11 -23.57 -23.60
N ASP A 60 -43.06 -23.35 -22.69
CA ASP A 60 -44.19 -22.43 -22.83
C ASP A 60 -44.23 -21.29 -21.80
N ASP A 61 -43.21 -21.17 -20.96
CA ASP A 61 -43.10 -20.08 -19.97
C ASP A 61 -42.68 -18.75 -20.60
N ILE A 62 -43.13 -17.64 -19.98
CA ILE A 62 -42.71 -16.28 -20.38
C ILE A 62 -41.45 -15.90 -19.61
N THR A 63 -40.35 -15.73 -20.35
CA THR A 63 -39.01 -15.46 -19.79
C THR A 63 -38.49 -14.07 -20.17
N ASP A 64 -37.48 -13.61 -19.43
CA ASP A 64 -36.66 -12.47 -19.83
C ASP A 64 -35.69 -12.82 -20.98
N ALA A 65 -34.86 -11.87 -21.41
CA ALA A 65 -33.90 -12.07 -22.50
C ALA A 65 -32.83 -13.15 -22.21
N SER A 66 -32.66 -13.55 -20.95
CA SER A 66 -31.73 -14.60 -20.52
C SER A 66 -32.42 -15.95 -20.33
N GLY A 67 -33.72 -16.06 -20.59
CA GLY A 67 -34.48 -17.30 -20.40
C GLY A 67 -34.92 -17.54 -18.96
N VAL A 68 -34.98 -16.50 -18.13
CA VAL A 68 -35.37 -16.61 -16.71
C VAL A 68 -36.82 -16.22 -16.52
N VAL A 69 -37.58 -17.05 -15.81
CA VAL A 69 -38.92 -16.69 -15.32
C VAL A 69 -38.74 -15.82 -14.08
N VAL A 70 -39.11 -14.54 -14.19
CA VAL A 70 -38.89 -13.55 -13.11
C VAL A 70 -40.06 -13.43 -12.13
N THR A 71 -41.23 -13.97 -12.48
CA THR A 71 -42.44 -14.02 -11.64
C THR A 71 -43.21 -15.30 -11.92
N THR A 72 -43.80 -15.91 -10.89
CA THR A 72 -44.56 -17.16 -11.04
C THR A 72 -45.83 -17.03 -11.86
N THR A 73 -46.34 -15.81 -12.10
CA THR A 73 -47.47 -15.57 -13.01
C THR A 73 -47.16 -15.88 -14.48
N ASN A 74 -45.87 -15.98 -14.81
CA ASN A 74 -45.37 -16.35 -16.13
C ASN A 74 -45.14 -17.85 -16.30
N ILE A 75 -45.35 -18.65 -15.25
CA ILE A 75 -45.34 -20.12 -15.35
C ILE A 75 -46.64 -20.57 -16.03
N VAL A 76 -46.51 -21.28 -17.14
CA VAL A 76 -47.59 -21.79 -17.98
C VAL A 76 -47.35 -23.29 -18.21
N GLY A 77 -48.43 -24.06 -18.34
CA GLY A 77 -48.29 -25.44 -18.77
C GLY A 77 -47.58 -26.36 -17.76
N ALA A 78 -46.65 -27.15 -18.27
CA ALA A 78 -46.06 -28.27 -17.54
C ALA A 78 -44.61 -27.97 -17.16
N ASN A 79 -44.36 -27.89 -15.85
CA ASN A 79 -43.02 -27.65 -15.31
C ASN A 79 -42.59 -28.78 -14.37
N ALA A 80 -41.27 -29.00 -14.29
CA ALA A 80 -40.65 -29.91 -13.35
C ALA A 80 -41.01 -29.52 -11.91
N TYR A 81 -41.27 -30.53 -11.06
CA TYR A 81 -41.55 -30.29 -9.64
C TYR A 81 -40.38 -29.62 -8.93
N HIS A 82 -39.17 -30.07 -9.26
CA HIS A 82 -37.93 -29.56 -8.69
C HIS A 82 -36.96 -29.32 -9.85
N VAL A 83 -36.35 -28.15 -9.92
CA VAL A 83 -35.23 -27.95 -10.85
C VAL A 83 -34.02 -28.75 -10.35
N LEU A 84 -33.72 -28.61 -9.05
CA LEU A 84 -32.63 -29.31 -8.37
C LEU A 84 -33.14 -30.19 -7.24
N TRP A 85 -32.67 -31.44 -7.20
CA TRP A 85 -32.90 -32.37 -6.11
C TRP A 85 -31.58 -32.88 -5.56
N LEU A 86 -31.30 -32.56 -4.30
CA LEU A 86 -30.11 -32.98 -3.59
C LEU A 86 -30.50 -34.06 -2.58
N ASP A 87 -30.21 -35.31 -2.93
CA ASP A 87 -30.59 -36.47 -2.13
C ASP A 87 -29.52 -36.88 -1.12
N GLY A 88 -29.54 -36.24 0.05
CA GLY A 88 -28.74 -36.62 1.21
C GLY A 88 -29.45 -37.59 2.16
N ALA A 89 -30.66 -38.06 1.81
CA ALA A 89 -31.51 -38.87 2.68
C ALA A 89 -31.55 -40.35 2.29
N SER A 90 -31.60 -40.66 0.99
CA SER A 90 -31.36 -42.01 0.46
C SER A 90 -29.97 -42.17 -0.13
N GLY A 91 -29.27 -41.07 -0.42
CA GLY A 91 -27.90 -41.05 -0.92
C GLY A 91 -26.83 -40.93 0.17
N THR A 92 -25.59 -40.73 -0.28
CA THR A 92 -24.48 -40.32 0.61
C THR A 92 -24.76 -38.91 1.14
N PRO A 93 -24.50 -38.63 2.43
CA PRO A 93 -24.58 -37.29 3.00
C PRO A 93 -23.98 -36.22 2.09
N ILE A 94 -24.76 -35.19 1.77
CA ILE A 94 -24.33 -34.04 0.99
C ILE A 94 -23.83 -32.99 1.98
N THR A 95 -22.54 -32.71 1.95
CA THR A 95 -21.88 -31.75 2.84
C THR A 95 -21.41 -30.53 2.05
N ALA A 96 -20.73 -29.58 2.71
CA ALA A 96 -20.17 -28.39 2.07
C ALA A 96 -19.12 -28.68 0.97
N THR A 97 -18.68 -29.93 0.84
CA THR A 97 -17.84 -30.38 -0.29
C THR A 97 -18.61 -30.43 -1.62
N THR A 98 -19.94 -30.55 -1.58
CA THR A 98 -20.79 -30.34 -2.75
C THR A 98 -21.00 -28.84 -2.94
N ARG A 99 -20.60 -28.32 -4.11
CA ARG A 99 -20.72 -26.89 -4.44
C ARG A 99 -21.59 -26.67 -5.68
N ILE A 100 -22.44 -25.65 -5.65
CA ILE A 100 -23.21 -25.18 -6.80
C ILE A 100 -22.97 -23.69 -6.94
N ASP A 101 -22.37 -23.27 -8.05
CA ASP A 101 -21.86 -21.90 -8.21
C ASP A 101 -22.14 -21.30 -9.59
N GLY A 102 -22.74 -20.10 -9.64
CA GLY A 102 -22.89 -19.34 -10.89
C GLY A 102 -24.06 -19.74 -11.78
N PHE A 103 -25.18 -20.22 -11.20
CA PHE A 103 -26.38 -20.59 -11.95
C PHE A 103 -27.60 -19.73 -11.57
N THR A 104 -28.53 -19.60 -12.51
CA THR A 104 -29.91 -19.19 -12.23
C THR A 104 -30.84 -20.40 -12.24
N ILE A 105 -31.67 -20.55 -11.21
CA ILE A 105 -32.66 -21.61 -11.02
C ILE A 105 -34.05 -21.01 -11.14
N THR A 106 -34.85 -21.51 -12.10
CA THR A 106 -36.12 -20.89 -12.44
C THR A 106 -37.19 -21.89 -12.87
N ALA A 107 -38.46 -21.45 -12.88
CA ALA A 107 -39.60 -22.19 -13.41
C ALA A 107 -39.93 -23.53 -12.73
N GLY A 108 -39.32 -23.85 -11.58
CA GLY A 108 -39.72 -25.02 -10.80
C GLY A 108 -41.15 -24.89 -10.25
N SER A 109 -41.96 -25.94 -10.32
CA SER A 109 -43.37 -25.93 -9.94
C SER A 109 -43.78 -27.17 -9.14
N ALA A 110 -43.57 -27.16 -7.81
CA ALA A 110 -43.86 -28.29 -6.93
C ALA A 110 -45.37 -28.40 -6.59
N ALA A 111 -46.17 -28.78 -7.58
CA ALA A 111 -47.61 -28.99 -7.49
C ALA A 111 -48.02 -30.46 -7.20
N GLY A 112 -47.05 -31.32 -6.87
CA GLY A 112 -47.25 -32.75 -6.66
C GLY A 112 -47.77 -33.09 -5.25
N LYS A 113 -47.76 -34.38 -4.91
CA LYS A 113 -47.95 -34.84 -3.51
C LYS A 113 -46.61 -34.87 -2.81
N PHE A 114 -46.63 -34.83 -1.46
CA PHE A 114 -45.43 -35.02 -0.66
C PHE A 114 -44.58 -36.21 -1.17
N PRO A 115 -43.26 -36.02 -1.38
CA PRO A 115 -42.47 -34.83 -1.08
C PRO A 115 -42.47 -33.72 -2.15
N HIS A 116 -43.04 -33.97 -3.34
CA HIS A 116 -43.06 -33.09 -4.51
C HIS A 116 -44.01 -31.88 -4.43
N ASN A 117 -44.37 -31.46 -3.22
CA ASN A 117 -45.15 -30.26 -2.96
C ASN A 117 -44.32 -29.11 -2.36
N SER A 118 -43.00 -29.30 -2.23
CA SER A 118 -42.10 -28.34 -1.58
C SER A 118 -40.78 -28.22 -2.35
N GLY A 119 -40.10 -27.08 -2.32
CA GLY A 119 -38.79 -26.90 -2.97
C GLY A 119 -38.85 -26.87 -4.50
N GLY A 120 -39.55 -25.90 -5.08
CA GLY A 120 -39.73 -25.80 -6.54
C GLY A 120 -38.40 -25.59 -7.27
N GLY A 121 -37.58 -24.65 -6.80
CA GLY A 121 -36.23 -24.47 -7.32
C GLY A 121 -35.27 -25.58 -6.87
N LEU A 122 -35.08 -25.72 -5.56
CA LEU A 122 -34.17 -26.69 -4.95
C LEU A 122 -34.83 -27.37 -3.75
N TYR A 123 -34.76 -28.70 -3.74
CA TYR A 123 -35.09 -29.52 -2.58
C TYR A 123 -33.83 -30.15 -1.99
N CYS A 124 -33.50 -29.80 -0.74
CA CYS A 124 -32.36 -30.34 -0.01
C CYS A 124 -32.87 -31.43 0.96
N ALA A 125 -32.70 -32.70 0.59
CA ALA A 125 -33.21 -33.83 1.35
C ALA A 125 -32.20 -34.31 2.39
N GLY A 126 -32.29 -33.84 3.64
CA GLY A 126 -31.42 -34.24 4.76
C GLY A 126 -32.15 -34.96 5.89
N SER A 127 -33.41 -35.38 5.69
CA SER A 127 -34.27 -35.91 6.75
C SER A 127 -33.85 -37.33 7.17
N GLY A 128 -33.85 -37.60 8.49
CA GLY A 128 -33.55 -38.91 9.08
C GLY A 128 -32.19 -38.95 9.80
N SER A 129 -32.08 -39.79 10.83
CA SER A 129 -30.85 -39.91 11.61
C SER A 129 -29.65 -40.33 10.76
N GLY A 130 -28.59 -39.53 10.76
CA GLY A 130 -27.37 -39.77 9.99
C GLY A 130 -27.41 -39.25 8.55
N ASN A 131 -28.54 -38.65 8.13
CA ASN A 131 -28.71 -38.05 6.82
C ASN A 131 -28.36 -36.55 6.88
N GLU A 132 -27.79 -36.04 5.79
CA GLU A 132 -27.37 -34.64 5.70
C GLU A 132 -27.50 -34.08 4.28
N CYS A 133 -28.03 -32.86 4.19
CA CYS A 133 -28.00 -32.03 2.98
C CYS A 133 -27.60 -30.59 3.31
N SER A 134 -26.30 -30.32 3.27
CA SER A 134 -25.68 -29.03 3.62
C SER A 134 -24.67 -28.57 2.53
N PRO A 135 -25.09 -28.39 1.26
CA PRO A 135 -24.20 -27.95 0.18
C PRO A 135 -23.71 -26.50 0.36
N ALA A 136 -22.63 -26.16 -0.35
CA ALA A 136 -22.19 -24.79 -0.56
C ALA A 136 -22.82 -24.21 -1.84
N ILE A 137 -23.54 -23.09 -1.71
CA ILE A 137 -24.31 -22.45 -2.79
C ILE A 137 -23.77 -21.02 -2.95
N ALA A 138 -23.22 -20.68 -4.12
CA ALA A 138 -22.53 -19.41 -4.31
C ALA A 138 -22.85 -18.72 -5.64
N ASN A 139 -23.03 -17.39 -5.65
CA ASN A 139 -23.27 -16.63 -6.88
C ASN A 139 -24.50 -17.15 -7.67
N MET A 140 -25.58 -17.46 -6.94
CA MET A 140 -26.78 -18.10 -7.50
C MET A 140 -27.96 -17.14 -7.53
N LYS A 141 -28.89 -17.35 -8.46
CA LYS A 141 -30.20 -16.68 -8.47
C LYS A 141 -31.31 -17.72 -8.47
N PHE A 142 -32.28 -17.61 -7.57
CA PHE A 142 -33.51 -18.39 -7.59
C PHE A 142 -34.67 -17.46 -7.93
N ALA A 143 -35.25 -17.62 -9.12
CA ALA A 143 -36.26 -16.71 -9.63
C ALA A 143 -37.49 -17.41 -10.19
N GLY A 144 -38.68 -16.93 -9.85
CA GLY A 144 -39.93 -17.42 -10.43
C GLY A 144 -40.14 -18.92 -10.22
N ASN A 145 -39.92 -19.42 -9.00
CA ASN A 145 -40.24 -20.81 -8.62
C ASN A 145 -41.52 -20.82 -7.77
N SER A 146 -42.38 -21.81 -7.99
CA SER A 146 -43.70 -21.92 -7.38
C SER A 146 -43.88 -23.26 -6.68
N VAL A 147 -44.61 -23.26 -5.55
CA VAL A 147 -44.95 -24.49 -4.81
C VAL A 147 -46.34 -24.43 -4.21
N SER A 148 -46.97 -25.59 -4.12
CA SER A 148 -48.29 -25.78 -3.48
C SER A 148 -48.24 -25.91 -1.95
N ASN A 149 -47.04 -25.96 -1.35
CA ASN A 149 -46.88 -25.99 0.10
C ASN A 149 -45.76 -25.03 0.56
N ASN A 150 -44.53 -25.51 0.72
CA ASN A 150 -43.46 -24.75 1.38
C ASN A 150 -42.17 -24.67 0.55
N GLY A 151 -41.42 -23.57 0.69
CA GLY A 151 -40.11 -23.45 0.06
C GLY A 151 -40.19 -23.23 -1.44
N GLY A 152 -40.71 -22.08 -1.89
CA GLY A 152 -40.91 -21.76 -3.31
C GLY A 152 -39.64 -22.00 -4.13
N ALA A 153 -38.60 -21.25 -3.80
CA ALA A 153 -37.27 -21.44 -4.35
C ALA A 153 -36.49 -22.57 -3.67
N MET A 154 -36.47 -22.65 -2.33
CA MET A 154 -35.65 -23.62 -1.61
C MET A 154 -36.37 -24.25 -0.42
N TYR A 155 -36.27 -25.56 -0.29
CA TYR A 155 -36.75 -26.30 0.88
C TYR A 155 -35.62 -27.12 1.50
N ASN A 156 -35.26 -26.78 2.74
CA ASN A 156 -34.22 -27.45 3.52
C ASN A 156 -34.87 -28.40 4.53
N ASN A 157 -34.78 -29.70 4.26
CA ASN A 157 -35.46 -30.73 5.05
C ASN A 157 -34.48 -31.42 6.00
N GLY A 158 -34.33 -30.91 7.21
CA GLY A 158 -33.51 -31.50 8.27
C GLY A 158 -34.31 -32.32 9.28
N ASN A 159 -35.52 -32.78 8.96
CA ASN A 159 -36.40 -33.43 9.95
C ASN A 159 -35.88 -34.75 10.52
N TYR A 160 -36.46 -35.19 11.65
CA TYR A 160 -36.27 -36.51 12.24
C TYR A 160 -34.80 -36.84 12.54
N SER A 161 -34.15 -35.97 13.33
CA SER A 161 -32.71 -36.02 13.64
C SER A 161 -31.78 -35.93 12.42
N GLY A 162 -32.29 -35.47 11.29
CA GLY A 162 -31.52 -35.16 10.10
C GLY A 162 -30.88 -33.77 10.14
N VAL A 163 -30.10 -33.46 9.11
CA VAL A 163 -29.42 -32.17 8.98
C VAL A 163 -29.66 -31.59 7.59
N SER A 164 -30.14 -30.35 7.51
CA SER A 164 -30.14 -29.60 6.25
C SER A 164 -29.83 -28.12 6.48
N SER A 165 -28.54 -27.80 6.42
CA SER A 165 -28.00 -26.48 6.77
C SER A 165 -27.04 -25.97 5.68
N PRO A 166 -27.53 -25.68 4.46
CA PRO A 166 -26.67 -25.16 3.39
C PRO A 166 -26.02 -23.82 3.74
N SER A 167 -24.85 -23.55 3.16
CA SER A 167 -24.20 -22.24 3.21
C SER A 167 -24.42 -21.49 1.90
N LEU A 168 -24.97 -20.28 1.98
CA LEU A 168 -25.32 -19.44 0.85
C LEU A 168 -24.45 -18.17 0.86
N GLU A 169 -23.79 -17.91 -0.26
CA GLU A 169 -22.94 -16.74 -0.45
C GLU A 169 -23.29 -16.05 -1.77
N ASN A 170 -23.55 -14.73 -1.74
CA ASN A 170 -23.87 -13.96 -2.95
C ASN A 170 -25.08 -14.54 -3.71
N VAL A 171 -26.17 -14.81 -3.00
CA VAL A 171 -27.39 -15.45 -3.56
C VAL A 171 -28.54 -14.44 -3.65
N ILE A 172 -29.32 -14.54 -4.71
CA ILE A 172 -30.53 -13.74 -4.92
C ILE A 172 -31.76 -14.66 -4.96
N PHE A 173 -32.79 -14.35 -4.17
CA PHE A 173 -34.12 -14.97 -4.25
C PHE A 173 -35.14 -13.93 -4.67
N SER A 174 -35.73 -14.08 -5.86
CA SER A 174 -36.62 -13.06 -6.44
C SER A 174 -37.91 -13.63 -7.05
N GLY A 175 -39.07 -13.07 -6.74
CA GLY A 175 -40.30 -13.39 -7.48
C GLY A 175 -40.79 -14.83 -7.31
N ASN A 176 -40.43 -15.50 -6.21
CA ASN A 176 -40.86 -16.86 -5.92
C ASN A 176 -42.20 -16.89 -5.16
N TRP A 177 -42.93 -17.99 -5.29
CA TRP A 177 -44.26 -18.18 -4.69
C TRP A 177 -44.35 -19.45 -3.85
N ALA A 178 -45.08 -19.39 -2.74
CA ALA A 178 -45.52 -20.57 -1.99
C ALA A 178 -46.96 -20.41 -1.47
N ASP A 179 -47.78 -21.44 -1.59
CA ASP A 179 -49.15 -21.37 -1.06
C ASP A 179 -49.21 -21.35 0.47
N ASN A 180 -48.20 -21.90 1.16
CA ASN A 180 -48.15 -21.94 2.61
C ASN A 180 -47.06 -21.03 3.17
N GLY A 181 -45.77 -21.29 2.97
CA GLY A 181 -44.76 -20.39 3.53
C GLY A 181 -43.34 -20.57 3.00
N GLY A 182 -42.51 -19.56 3.26
CA GLY A 182 -41.10 -19.59 2.85
C GLY A 182 -40.95 -19.58 1.33
N ALA A 183 -41.55 -18.61 0.64
CA ALA A 183 -41.51 -18.55 -0.81
C ALA A 183 -40.08 -18.45 -1.36
N ALA A 184 -39.16 -17.77 -0.66
CA ALA A 184 -37.73 -17.87 -0.95
C ALA A 184 -37.13 -19.14 -0.35
N MET A 185 -37.33 -19.36 0.95
CA MET A 185 -36.68 -20.45 1.67
C MET A 185 -37.53 -20.94 2.84
N TYR A 186 -37.65 -22.27 2.96
CA TYR A 186 -38.22 -22.91 4.14
C TYR A 186 -37.20 -23.83 4.80
N ASN A 187 -36.91 -23.58 6.06
CA ASN A 187 -35.98 -24.33 6.89
C ASN A 187 -36.75 -25.18 7.88
N ASN A 188 -36.69 -26.51 7.72
CA ASN A 188 -37.43 -27.44 8.54
C ASN A 188 -36.51 -28.30 9.40
N GLY A 189 -36.32 -27.89 10.65
CA GLY A 189 -35.57 -28.64 11.66
C GLY A 189 -36.50 -29.17 12.72
N SER A 190 -37.45 -30.06 12.36
CA SER A 190 -38.40 -30.64 13.32
C SER A 190 -38.00 -32.04 13.80
N SER A 191 -38.59 -32.48 14.91
CA SER A 191 -38.41 -33.81 15.51
C SER A 191 -36.95 -34.15 15.77
N GLY A 192 -36.25 -33.31 16.55
CA GLY A 192 -34.81 -33.44 16.83
C GLY A 192 -33.89 -33.08 15.66
N GLY A 193 -34.45 -32.66 14.53
CA GLY A 193 -33.73 -32.26 13.32
C GLY A 193 -33.03 -30.90 13.41
N LEU A 194 -32.09 -30.65 12.49
CA LEU A 194 -31.35 -29.39 12.39
C LEU A 194 -31.47 -28.79 10.97
N SER A 195 -32.01 -27.57 10.86
CA SER A 195 -32.01 -26.80 9.62
C SER A 195 -31.72 -25.33 9.87
N SER A 196 -30.44 -24.99 9.90
CA SER A 196 -29.91 -23.67 10.25
C SER A 196 -28.92 -23.19 9.19
N PRO A 197 -29.39 -22.79 7.99
CA PRO A 197 -28.48 -22.33 6.94
C PRO A 197 -27.73 -21.05 7.33
N SER A 198 -26.57 -20.85 6.69
CA SER A 198 -25.79 -19.61 6.79
C SER A 198 -25.96 -18.79 5.52
N LEU A 199 -26.29 -17.51 5.64
CA LEU A 199 -26.51 -16.58 4.54
C LEU A 199 -25.55 -15.41 4.67
N ILE A 200 -24.72 -15.22 3.65
CA ILE A 200 -23.77 -14.11 3.56
C ILE A 200 -23.99 -13.40 2.22
N ASN A 201 -24.19 -12.08 2.25
CA ASN A 201 -24.41 -11.26 1.05
C ASN A 201 -25.62 -11.76 0.22
N VAL A 202 -26.76 -11.96 0.88
CA VAL A 202 -27.97 -12.51 0.24
C VAL A 202 -29.02 -11.43 0.05
N THR A 203 -29.65 -11.39 -1.13
CA THR A 203 -30.82 -10.54 -1.40
C THR A 203 -32.07 -11.39 -1.55
N ILE A 204 -33.12 -11.06 -0.80
CA ILE A 204 -34.41 -11.76 -0.81
C ILE A 204 -35.49 -10.73 -1.08
N SER A 205 -35.99 -10.71 -2.32
CA SER A 205 -36.86 -9.64 -2.81
C SER A 205 -38.11 -10.16 -3.52
N ASP A 206 -39.25 -9.48 -3.38
CA ASP A 206 -40.47 -9.77 -4.15
C ASP A 206 -40.94 -11.24 -4.07
N ASN A 207 -40.70 -11.92 -2.95
CA ASN A 207 -41.21 -13.28 -2.74
C ASN A 207 -42.56 -13.21 -2.01
N ALA A 208 -43.53 -14.03 -2.42
CA ALA A 208 -44.90 -13.93 -1.95
C ALA A 208 -45.51 -15.28 -1.53
N SER A 209 -46.38 -15.27 -0.52
CA SER A 209 -47.15 -16.45 -0.12
C SER A 209 -48.59 -16.13 0.30
N ASP A 210 -49.52 -17.07 0.05
CA ASP A 210 -50.94 -16.99 0.51
C ASP A 210 -51.18 -17.79 1.79
N ALA A 211 -50.21 -17.77 2.70
CA ALA A 211 -50.24 -18.49 3.97
C ALA A 211 -51.55 -18.22 4.73
N ARG A 212 -52.48 -19.18 4.75
CA ARG A 212 -53.70 -19.06 5.57
C ARG A 212 -53.48 -19.46 7.03
N TYR A 213 -52.51 -20.34 7.29
CA TYR A 213 -52.35 -21.00 8.59
C TYR A 213 -50.92 -21.09 9.13
N SER A 214 -49.89 -21.02 8.28
CA SER A 214 -48.48 -21.12 8.71
C SER A 214 -47.54 -20.38 7.78
N GLY A 215 -46.74 -19.44 8.28
CA GLY A 215 -45.54 -19.00 7.57
C GLY A 215 -45.43 -17.52 7.22
N GLY A 216 -44.16 -17.12 7.05
CA GLY A 216 -43.70 -15.84 6.52
C GLY A 216 -43.54 -15.83 5.01
N GLY A 217 -43.50 -14.63 4.46
CA GLY A 217 -43.51 -14.39 3.02
C GLY A 217 -42.28 -14.97 2.36
N ALA A 218 -41.10 -14.47 2.74
CA ALA A 218 -39.85 -14.89 2.11
C ALA A 218 -39.22 -16.13 2.77
N MET A 219 -38.93 -16.06 4.06
CA MET A 219 -38.23 -17.10 4.82
C MET A 219 -39.06 -17.62 5.98
N CYS A 220 -39.14 -18.94 6.12
CA CYS A 220 -39.79 -19.58 7.25
C CYS A 220 -38.80 -20.52 7.96
N ASN A 221 -38.59 -20.31 9.26
CA ASN A 221 -37.75 -21.12 10.12
C ASN A 221 -38.65 -21.89 11.08
N SER A 222 -38.76 -23.20 10.87
CA SER A 222 -39.72 -24.06 11.55
C SER A 222 -38.99 -25.11 12.38
N ALA A 223 -39.15 -25.02 13.70
CA ALA A 223 -38.53 -25.94 14.65
C ALA A 223 -39.56 -26.52 15.61
N THR A 224 -39.89 -27.81 15.48
CA THR A 224 -40.84 -28.48 16.37
C THR A 224 -40.26 -29.73 17.01
N GLY A 225 -40.77 -30.15 18.17
CA GLY A 225 -40.44 -31.45 18.77
C GLY A 225 -38.95 -31.64 19.08
N GLY A 226 -38.33 -30.65 19.73
CA GLY A 226 -36.91 -30.67 20.12
C GLY A 226 -35.91 -30.43 18.97
N GLY A 227 -36.38 -30.07 17.78
CA GLY A 227 -35.49 -29.69 16.66
C GLY A 227 -35.08 -28.22 16.67
N THR A 228 -34.19 -27.83 15.75
CA THR A 228 -33.59 -26.49 15.66
C THR A 228 -33.62 -25.93 14.25
N SER A 229 -34.10 -24.69 14.11
CA SER A 229 -34.01 -23.91 12.87
C SER A 229 -33.67 -22.45 13.16
N SER A 230 -32.37 -22.18 13.30
CA SER A 230 -31.80 -20.91 13.75
C SER A 230 -30.73 -20.44 12.76
N PRO A 231 -31.10 -19.93 11.57
CA PRO A 231 -30.13 -19.51 10.57
C PRO A 231 -29.29 -18.31 11.01
N SER A 232 -28.11 -18.17 10.39
CA SER A 232 -27.20 -17.03 10.56
C SER A 232 -27.21 -16.16 9.31
N LEU A 233 -27.46 -14.86 9.47
CA LEU A 233 -27.59 -13.91 8.38
C LEU A 233 -26.60 -12.76 8.57
N VAL A 234 -25.72 -12.56 7.60
CA VAL A 234 -24.75 -11.46 7.57
C VAL A 234 -24.85 -10.75 6.22
N ASN A 235 -25.01 -9.42 6.23
CA ASN A 235 -25.14 -8.62 5.02
C ASN A 235 -26.33 -9.09 4.15
N VAL A 236 -27.53 -9.12 4.72
CA VAL A 236 -28.73 -9.63 4.05
C VAL A 236 -29.75 -8.53 3.82
N THR A 237 -30.36 -8.51 2.64
CA THR A 237 -31.44 -7.58 2.29
C THR A 237 -32.74 -8.34 2.10
N PHE A 238 -33.80 -7.95 2.83
CA PHE A 238 -35.17 -8.37 2.59
C PHE A 238 -36.02 -7.19 2.12
N SER A 239 -36.50 -7.24 0.87
CA SER A 239 -37.30 -6.15 0.32
C SER A 239 -38.55 -6.60 -0.45
N GLY A 240 -39.69 -5.93 -0.28
CA GLY A 240 -40.89 -6.22 -1.08
C GLY A 240 -41.49 -7.62 -0.89
N ASN A 241 -41.12 -8.37 0.15
CA ASN A 241 -41.69 -9.70 0.37
C ASN A 241 -43.07 -9.58 1.03
N SER A 242 -44.00 -10.50 0.69
CA SER A 242 -45.39 -10.40 1.14
C SER A 242 -46.01 -11.72 1.58
N VAL A 243 -46.88 -11.66 2.60
CA VAL A 243 -47.69 -12.80 3.06
C VAL A 243 -49.03 -12.35 3.64
N SER A 244 -50.07 -13.18 3.56
CA SER A 244 -51.37 -12.91 4.20
C SER A 244 -51.38 -13.12 5.73
N SER A 245 -50.35 -13.77 6.30
CA SER A 245 -50.27 -14.17 7.71
C SER A 245 -49.16 -13.44 8.47
N ASN A 246 -48.08 -14.10 8.88
CA ASN A 246 -47.12 -13.54 9.84
C ASN A 246 -45.71 -13.46 9.25
N GLY A 247 -45.04 -12.31 9.36
CA GLY A 247 -43.63 -12.16 8.99
C GLY A 247 -43.42 -12.04 7.47
N GLY A 248 -43.60 -10.84 6.91
CA GLY A 248 -43.52 -10.63 5.46
C GLY A 248 -42.17 -11.05 4.88
N ALA A 249 -41.08 -10.78 5.61
CA ALA A 249 -39.75 -11.24 5.29
C ALA A 249 -39.40 -12.56 6.00
N ILE A 250 -39.48 -12.61 7.32
CA ILE A 250 -39.08 -13.78 8.13
C ILE A 250 -40.17 -14.16 9.12
N TYR A 251 -40.48 -15.44 9.17
CA TYR A 251 -41.27 -16.05 10.25
C TYR A 251 -40.45 -17.11 10.96
N ASN A 252 -40.25 -16.91 12.26
CA ASN A 252 -39.60 -17.86 13.15
C ASN A 252 -40.66 -18.54 14.01
N ASP A 253 -40.78 -19.85 13.90
CA ASP A 253 -41.80 -20.64 14.57
C ASP A 253 -41.17 -21.80 15.33
N SER A 254 -41.34 -21.77 16.65
CA SER A 254 -40.95 -22.87 17.52
C SER A 254 -42.15 -23.42 18.30
N GLN A 255 -42.30 -24.75 18.27
CA GLN A 255 -43.42 -25.43 18.94
C GLN A 255 -42.97 -26.74 19.61
N ASN A 256 -43.72 -27.18 20.62
CA ASN A 256 -43.63 -28.52 21.26
C ASN A 256 -42.25 -28.89 21.84
N SER A 257 -42.18 -29.03 23.17
CA SER A 257 -41.13 -29.76 23.91
C SER A 257 -39.68 -29.43 23.49
N GLY A 258 -39.33 -28.14 23.39
CA GLY A 258 -37.94 -27.70 23.20
C GLY A 258 -37.51 -27.41 21.76
N GLY A 259 -38.43 -27.17 20.83
CA GLY A 259 -38.08 -26.61 19.52
C GLY A 259 -37.41 -25.22 19.64
N ILE A 260 -36.40 -24.93 18.81
CA ILE A 260 -35.65 -23.65 18.86
C ILE A 260 -35.61 -22.99 17.47
N SER A 261 -36.10 -21.76 17.36
CA SER A 261 -35.98 -20.94 16.15
C SER A 261 -35.52 -19.52 16.49
N SER A 262 -34.23 -19.38 16.72
CA SER A 262 -33.61 -18.14 17.23
C SER A 262 -32.48 -17.69 16.29
N PRO A 263 -32.81 -17.11 15.11
CA PRO A 263 -31.79 -16.71 14.14
C PRO A 263 -30.91 -15.55 14.64
N SER A 264 -29.71 -15.45 14.08
CA SER A 264 -28.76 -14.35 14.31
C SER A 264 -28.65 -13.48 13.07
N LEU A 265 -28.83 -12.18 13.22
CA LEU A 265 -28.85 -11.20 12.12
C LEU A 265 -27.83 -10.11 12.40
N VAL A 266 -26.92 -9.89 11.45
CA VAL A 266 -25.91 -8.84 11.50
C VAL A 266 -25.86 -8.09 10.18
N ASN A 267 -25.92 -6.75 10.20
CA ASN A 267 -25.97 -5.93 8.98
C ASN A 267 -27.12 -6.35 8.06
N VAL A 268 -28.34 -6.35 8.57
CA VAL A 268 -29.52 -6.78 7.82
C VAL A 268 -30.48 -5.62 7.62
N ILE A 269 -31.07 -5.52 6.43
CA ILE A 269 -32.15 -4.57 6.18
C ILE A 269 -33.47 -5.28 5.85
N PHE A 270 -34.55 -4.80 6.44
CA PHE A 270 -35.92 -5.14 6.12
C PHE A 270 -36.63 -3.90 5.60
N SER A 271 -36.95 -3.88 4.30
CA SER A 271 -37.61 -2.75 3.66
C SER A 271 -38.86 -3.13 2.89
N GLY A 272 -39.93 -2.34 2.97
CA GLY A 272 -41.07 -2.51 2.08
C GLY A 272 -41.77 -3.88 2.14
N ASN A 273 -41.60 -4.67 3.20
CA ASN A 273 -42.24 -5.98 3.33
C ASN A 273 -43.66 -5.86 3.89
N GLN A 274 -44.54 -6.81 3.56
CA GLN A 274 -45.94 -6.81 3.96
C GLN A 274 -46.40 -8.11 4.62
N ALA A 275 -47.15 -8.00 5.72
CA ALA A 275 -47.84 -9.12 6.37
C ALA A 275 -49.17 -8.72 7.02
N SER A 276 -49.88 -9.69 7.62
CA SER A 276 -50.92 -9.38 8.62
C SER A 276 -50.30 -8.99 9.96
N ASN A 277 -49.36 -9.77 10.48
CA ASN A 277 -48.59 -9.41 11.68
C ASN A 277 -47.09 -9.48 11.42
N GLY A 278 -46.31 -8.56 11.97
CA GLY A 278 -44.87 -8.52 11.73
C GLY A 278 -44.58 -8.23 10.26
N GLY A 279 -44.80 -6.99 9.81
CA GLY A 279 -44.68 -6.63 8.38
C GLY A 279 -43.35 -7.08 7.79
N ALA A 280 -42.27 -7.04 8.56
CA ALA A 280 -41.01 -7.70 8.25
C ALA A 280 -40.85 -9.05 8.97
N MET A 281 -40.85 -9.06 10.31
CA MET A 281 -40.45 -10.22 11.10
C MET A 281 -41.55 -10.62 12.09
N ALA A 282 -41.82 -11.92 12.17
CA ALA A 282 -42.70 -12.50 13.17
C ALA A 282 -41.98 -13.61 13.95
N ASN A 283 -42.05 -13.54 15.27
CA ASN A 283 -41.42 -14.47 16.21
C ASN A 283 -42.51 -15.15 17.04
N LYS A 284 -42.72 -16.44 16.83
CA LYS A 284 -43.73 -17.22 17.55
C LYS A 284 -43.09 -18.38 18.28
N ALA A 285 -43.33 -18.46 19.58
CA ALA A 285 -42.97 -19.61 20.39
C ALA A 285 -44.21 -20.13 21.13
N THR A 286 -44.52 -21.42 20.99
CA THR A 286 -45.68 -22.04 21.67
C THR A 286 -45.30 -23.38 22.28
N PHE A 287 -46.08 -23.84 23.27
CA PHE A 287 -45.96 -25.19 23.85
C PHE A 287 -44.53 -25.60 24.28
N GLY A 288 -43.78 -24.66 24.88
CA GLY A 288 -42.41 -24.89 25.35
C GLY A 288 -41.31 -24.76 24.28
N GLY A 289 -41.61 -24.17 23.11
CA GLY A 289 -40.60 -23.72 22.15
C GLY A 289 -39.85 -22.46 22.61
N THR A 290 -38.78 -22.08 21.90
CA THR A 290 -38.05 -20.82 22.11
C THR A 290 -37.76 -20.12 20.78
N THR A 291 -38.11 -18.84 20.68
CA THR A 291 -37.92 -18.01 19.48
C THR A 291 -37.37 -16.64 19.87
N SER A 292 -36.06 -16.54 20.09
CA SER A 292 -35.40 -15.33 20.60
C SER A 292 -34.27 -14.89 19.68
N PRO A 293 -34.58 -14.24 18.54
CA PRO A 293 -33.56 -13.83 17.58
C PRO A 293 -32.63 -12.73 18.14
N SER A 294 -31.39 -12.72 17.66
CA SER A 294 -30.39 -11.70 17.98
C SER A 294 -30.14 -10.79 16.78
N LEU A 295 -30.27 -9.48 16.97
CA LEU A 295 -30.17 -8.47 15.92
C LEU A 295 -29.10 -7.45 16.28
N VAL A 296 -28.09 -7.33 15.42
CA VAL A 296 -27.02 -6.33 15.54
C VAL A 296 -26.91 -5.57 14.23
N ASN A 297 -26.88 -4.24 14.28
CA ASN A 297 -26.75 -3.39 13.07
C ASN A 297 -27.86 -3.69 12.06
N VAL A 298 -29.12 -3.67 12.50
CA VAL A 298 -30.29 -4.02 11.66
C VAL A 298 -31.15 -2.78 11.43
N THR A 299 -31.68 -2.63 10.20
CA THR A 299 -32.63 -1.56 9.87
C THR A 299 -33.97 -2.14 9.45
N PHE A 300 -35.06 -1.70 10.08
CA PHE A 300 -36.44 -1.95 9.65
C PHE A 300 -37.07 -0.64 9.20
N SER A 301 -37.44 -0.53 7.91
CA SER A 301 -38.11 0.66 7.41
C SER A 301 -39.12 0.39 6.30
N GLY A 302 -40.19 1.18 6.23
CA GLY A 302 -41.20 1.03 5.17
C GLY A 302 -41.95 -0.31 5.18
N ASN A 303 -41.92 -1.10 6.27
CA ASN A 303 -42.66 -2.37 6.35
C ASN A 303 -44.10 -2.14 6.84
N ARG A 304 -45.03 -2.98 6.38
CA ARG A 304 -46.47 -2.86 6.65
C ARG A 304 -47.07 -4.13 7.20
N ALA A 305 -47.68 -4.02 8.38
CA ALA A 305 -48.60 -5.01 8.89
C ALA A 305 -50.04 -4.49 8.76
N THR A 306 -51.00 -5.32 8.34
CA THR A 306 -52.41 -4.90 8.35
C THR A 306 -53.03 -4.95 9.75
N SER A 307 -52.46 -5.73 10.67
CA SER A 307 -52.95 -5.93 12.05
C SER A 307 -51.94 -5.42 13.09
N ARG A 308 -50.84 -6.14 13.34
CA ARG A 308 -49.96 -5.89 14.52
C ARG A 308 -48.48 -5.90 14.16
N GLY A 309 -47.69 -5.00 14.72
CA GLY A 309 -46.22 -5.04 14.62
C GLY A 309 -45.73 -4.72 13.21
N GLY A 310 -45.66 -3.45 12.84
CA GLY A 310 -45.35 -3.06 11.45
C GLY A 310 -43.95 -3.51 11.02
N ALA A 311 -42.97 -3.46 11.92
CA ALA A 311 -41.68 -4.12 11.71
C ALA A 311 -41.71 -5.54 12.29
N MET A 312 -41.95 -5.65 13.60
CA MET A 312 -41.78 -6.90 14.35
C MET A 312 -43.01 -7.25 15.19
N TRP A 313 -43.44 -8.51 15.11
CA TRP A 313 -44.43 -9.10 16.00
C TRP A 313 -43.81 -10.27 16.77
N SER A 314 -44.03 -10.33 18.08
CA SER A 314 -43.49 -11.38 18.95
C SER A 314 -44.57 -11.96 19.86
N ASN A 315 -44.57 -13.28 20.03
CA ASN A 315 -45.55 -14.01 20.85
C ASN A 315 -44.93 -15.21 21.59
N GLY A 316 -45.45 -15.48 22.79
CA GLY A 316 -45.03 -16.55 23.69
C GLY A 316 -43.63 -16.34 24.26
N THR A 317 -42.87 -17.43 24.43
CA THR A 317 -41.48 -17.44 24.91
C THR A 317 -40.50 -16.90 23.85
N SER A 318 -40.65 -15.62 23.52
CA SER A 318 -39.84 -14.87 22.58
C SER A 318 -39.24 -13.64 23.27
N SER A 319 -37.91 -13.56 23.30
CA SER A 319 -37.17 -12.45 23.92
C SER A 319 -36.09 -11.95 22.96
N PRO A 320 -36.47 -11.29 21.84
CA PRO A 320 -35.49 -10.83 20.87
C PRO A 320 -34.54 -9.79 21.47
N ASN A 321 -33.27 -9.85 21.08
CA ASN A 321 -32.22 -8.93 21.53
C ASN A 321 -31.84 -7.98 20.38
N LEU A 322 -31.98 -6.68 20.61
CA LEU A 322 -31.74 -5.63 19.61
C LEU A 322 -30.61 -4.71 20.10
N VAL A 323 -29.55 -4.61 19.30
CA VAL A 323 -28.41 -3.71 19.53
C VAL A 323 -28.03 -3.01 18.23
N ASN A 324 -27.80 -1.70 18.25
CA ASN A 324 -27.48 -0.91 17.05
C ASN A 324 -28.57 -1.02 15.97
N VAL A 325 -29.84 -1.00 16.37
CA VAL A 325 -30.97 -1.22 15.45
C VAL A 325 -31.66 0.12 15.15
N ILE A 326 -32.13 0.29 13.91
CA ILE A 326 -33.07 1.36 13.54
C ILE A 326 -34.44 0.75 13.23
N MET A 327 -35.50 1.24 13.88
CA MET A 327 -36.88 0.91 13.56
C MET A 327 -37.69 2.19 13.31
N TRP A 328 -37.95 2.48 12.03
CA TRP A 328 -38.58 3.74 11.63
C TRP A 328 -39.46 3.57 10.39
N GLY A 329 -40.46 4.43 10.19
CA GLY A 329 -41.25 4.44 8.94
C GLY A 329 -42.12 3.19 8.67
N ASN A 330 -42.20 2.24 9.59
CA ASN A 330 -43.08 1.07 9.52
C ASN A 330 -44.53 1.41 9.94
N THR A 331 -45.51 0.61 9.51
CA THR A 331 -46.94 0.85 9.80
C THR A 331 -47.69 -0.42 10.22
N ALA A 332 -48.60 -0.28 11.17
CA ALA A 332 -49.56 -1.31 11.61
C ALA A 332 -50.79 -0.66 12.24
N SER A 333 -51.88 -1.42 12.39
CA SER A 333 -53.04 -0.96 13.15
C SER A 333 -52.71 -0.76 14.64
N VAL A 334 -51.83 -1.60 15.20
CA VAL A 334 -51.28 -1.45 16.55
C VAL A 334 -49.80 -1.82 16.58
N GLY A 335 -48.97 -1.01 17.25
CA GLY A 335 -47.53 -1.24 17.36
C GLY A 335 -46.83 -1.09 16.00
N ALA A 336 -46.71 0.13 15.49
CA ALA A 336 -46.14 0.40 14.17
C ALA A 336 -44.71 -0.13 14.01
N GLN A 337 -43.91 -0.14 15.08
CA GLN A 337 -42.56 -0.71 15.10
C GLN A 337 -42.61 -2.13 15.69
N ILE A 338 -42.99 -2.26 16.96
CA ILE A 338 -42.96 -3.52 17.71
C ILE A 338 -44.34 -3.80 18.29
N PHE A 339 -44.78 -5.05 18.18
CA PHE A 339 -45.93 -5.56 18.92
C PHE A 339 -45.57 -6.86 19.65
N ASN A 340 -45.61 -6.82 20.98
CA ASN A 340 -45.45 -8.00 21.83
C ASN A 340 -46.82 -8.43 22.37
N ASP A 341 -47.29 -9.62 21.96
CA ASP A 341 -48.67 -10.07 22.15
C ASP A 341 -48.91 -10.77 23.51
N ASP A 342 -47.87 -11.31 24.13
CA ASP A 342 -47.97 -12.08 25.38
C ASP A 342 -47.21 -11.40 26.52
N THR A 343 -47.70 -11.58 27.75
CA THR A 343 -47.02 -11.15 28.98
C THR A 343 -45.63 -11.75 29.19
N THR A 344 -45.34 -12.87 28.55
CA THR A 344 -44.06 -13.60 28.63
C THR A 344 -43.03 -13.11 27.62
N VAL A 345 -43.41 -12.23 26.69
CA VAL A 345 -42.50 -11.62 25.72
C VAL A 345 -41.76 -10.46 26.39
N THR A 346 -40.43 -10.57 26.47
CA THR A 346 -39.55 -9.58 27.10
C THR A 346 -38.32 -9.29 26.25
N PRO A 347 -38.44 -8.48 25.17
CA PRO A 347 -37.28 -8.09 24.36
C PRO A 347 -36.27 -7.28 25.17
N ILE A 348 -35.01 -7.38 24.78
CA ILE A 348 -33.90 -6.58 25.30
C ILE A 348 -33.52 -5.58 24.22
N ILE A 349 -33.57 -4.29 24.54
CA ILE A 349 -33.34 -3.21 23.56
C ILE A 349 -32.27 -2.26 24.09
N SER A 350 -31.16 -2.12 23.37
CA SER A 350 -30.07 -1.19 23.68
C SER A 350 -29.52 -0.58 22.40
N TYR A 351 -28.94 0.62 22.46
CA TYR A 351 -28.37 1.33 21.30
C TYR A 351 -29.27 1.28 20.07
N THR A 352 -30.58 1.48 20.27
CA THR A 352 -31.59 1.34 19.23
C THR A 352 -32.37 2.64 19.07
N LEU A 353 -32.55 3.07 17.81
CA LEU A 353 -33.41 4.19 17.44
C LEU A 353 -34.82 3.65 17.14
N VAL A 354 -35.78 3.97 18.02
CA VAL A 354 -37.18 3.53 17.91
C VAL A 354 -38.12 4.45 18.68
N SER A 355 -39.17 4.98 18.04
CA SER A 355 -40.16 5.79 18.77
C SER A 355 -40.98 4.96 19.76
N MET A 356 -41.08 5.41 21.02
CA MET A 356 -41.94 4.79 22.05
C MET A 356 -43.40 4.63 21.62
N THR A 357 -43.91 5.57 20.82
CA THR A 357 -45.31 5.55 20.34
C THR A 357 -45.59 4.42 19.36
N GLY A 358 -44.54 3.89 18.73
CA GLY A 358 -44.62 2.78 17.80
C GLY A 358 -44.54 1.40 18.45
N ILE A 359 -44.45 1.33 19.78
CA ILE A 359 -44.30 0.09 20.53
C ILE A 359 -45.61 -0.24 21.26
N PHE A 360 -46.14 -1.44 21.01
CA PHE A 360 -47.17 -2.04 21.85
C PHE A 360 -46.59 -3.24 22.59
N ASN A 361 -46.88 -3.34 23.89
CA ASN A 361 -46.27 -4.35 24.72
C ASN A 361 -47.24 -4.93 25.76
N GLY A 362 -47.52 -6.23 25.64
CA GLY A 362 -48.34 -6.98 26.60
C GLY A 362 -47.61 -7.43 27.88
N GLY A 363 -46.28 -7.64 27.83
CA GLY A 363 -45.47 -8.15 28.96
C GLY A 363 -44.53 -7.13 29.58
N GLY A 364 -43.40 -6.88 28.94
CA GLY A 364 -42.35 -5.97 29.42
C GLY A 364 -41.30 -5.70 28.34
N ILE A 365 -40.53 -4.62 28.47
CA ILE A 365 -39.29 -4.41 27.68
C ILE A 365 -38.16 -4.23 28.69
N THR A 366 -37.07 -4.96 28.48
CA THR A 366 -35.83 -4.76 29.21
C THR A 366 -35.00 -3.71 28.47
N TRP A 367 -35.00 -2.49 28.98
CA TRP A 367 -34.24 -1.39 28.40
C TRP A 367 -32.78 -1.42 28.85
N GLY A 368 -31.87 -1.55 27.88
CA GLY A 368 -30.46 -1.25 28.05
C GLY A 368 -30.13 0.22 27.78
N PRO A 369 -28.84 0.59 27.81
CA PRO A 369 -28.39 1.96 27.56
C PRO A 369 -28.42 2.34 26.07
N GLY A 370 -28.18 3.61 25.78
CA GLY A 370 -27.88 4.11 24.43
C GLY A 370 -29.07 4.23 23.47
N ASN A 371 -30.31 4.00 23.92
CA ASN A 371 -31.49 4.07 23.05
C ASN A 371 -31.90 5.51 22.74
N ILE A 372 -32.37 5.73 21.50
CA ILE A 372 -32.97 6.98 21.03
C ILE A 372 -34.46 6.75 20.84
N THR A 373 -35.28 7.23 21.79
CA THR A 373 -36.71 6.85 21.86
C THR A 373 -37.71 8.01 21.88
N ASP A 374 -37.19 9.23 21.78
CA ASP A 374 -37.93 10.49 21.80
C ASP A 374 -38.70 10.79 20.50
N GLY A 375 -38.58 9.92 19.49
CA GLY A 375 -39.18 10.13 18.17
C GLY A 375 -38.31 10.94 17.22
N SER A 376 -37.00 11.05 17.48
CA SER A 376 -36.04 11.59 16.52
C SER A 376 -36.04 10.79 15.22
N ASP A 377 -36.13 11.51 14.09
CA ASP A 377 -36.08 10.92 12.75
C ASP A 377 -34.64 10.44 12.46
N PRO A 378 -34.42 9.21 11.94
CA PRO A 378 -33.11 8.74 11.51
C PRO A 378 -32.55 9.50 10.29
N LEU A 379 -33.35 10.34 9.61
CA LEU A 379 -32.94 11.14 8.46
C LEU A 379 -32.33 10.30 7.33
N PHE A 380 -33.10 9.30 6.88
CA PHE A 380 -32.74 8.50 5.70
C PHE A 380 -32.70 9.36 4.42
N VAL A 381 -31.82 9.01 3.48
CA VAL A 381 -31.63 9.73 2.21
C VAL A 381 -32.91 9.77 1.36
N ALA A 382 -33.57 8.63 1.14
CA ALA A 382 -34.80 8.55 0.35
C ALA A 382 -35.71 7.38 0.81
N PRO A 383 -36.28 7.44 2.02
CA PRO A 383 -37.14 6.36 2.53
C PRO A 383 -38.46 6.30 1.77
N VAL A 384 -39.00 5.08 1.59
CA VAL A 384 -40.33 4.88 0.99
C VAL A 384 -41.38 4.67 2.08
N SER A 385 -42.58 5.24 1.88
CA SER A 385 -43.71 5.03 2.78
C SER A 385 -44.14 3.56 2.82
N ALA A 386 -44.36 3.03 4.02
CA ALA A 386 -44.88 1.67 4.20
C ALA A 386 -46.24 1.41 3.55
N SER A 387 -47.01 2.45 3.22
CA SER A 387 -48.24 2.29 2.43
C SER A 387 -48.00 1.69 1.04
N SER A 388 -46.78 1.86 0.50
CA SER A 388 -46.34 1.30 -0.77
C SER A 388 -45.88 -0.15 -0.67
N ALA A 389 -45.80 -0.73 0.53
CA ALA A 389 -45.50 -2.15 0.69
C ALA A 389 -46.62 -3.00 0.03
N PRO A 390 -46.26 -4.05 -0.73
CA PRO A 390 -44.89 -4.54 -0.91
C PRO A 390 -44.12 -3.72 -1.95
N THR A 391 -42.87 -3.34 -1.64
CA THR A 391 -41.99 -2.60 -2.55
C THR A 391 -40.51 -2.88 -2.29
N THR A 392 -39.71 -2.88 -3.35
CA THR A 392 -38.24 -3.00 -3.28
C THR A 392 -37.51 -1.66 -3.33
N SER A 393 -38.25 -0.55 -3.42
CA SER A 393 -37.67 0.79 -3.51
C SER A 393 -37.28 1.38 -2.15
N GLY A 394 -36.40 2.39 -2.19
CA GLY A 394 -36.00 3.21 -1.06
C GLY A 394 -34.49 3.20 -0.81
N ASP A 395 -33.99 4.32 -0.26
CA ASP A 395 -32.62 4.46 0.21
C ASP A 395 -32.62 4.78 1.70
N TYR A 396 -32.09 3.84 2.48
CA TYR A 396 -32.10 3.85 3.93
C TYR A 396 -30.71 4.11 4.52
N ARG A 397 -29.79 4.66 3.73
CA ARG A 397 -28.57 5.29 4.24
C ARG A 397 -28.92 6.53 5.03
N LEU A 398 -28.07 6.87 6.01
CA LEU A 398 -28.23 8.05 6.84
C LEU A 398 -27.67 9.30 6.16
N THR A 399 -28.33 10.44 6.34
CA THR A 399 -27.75 11.74 6.03
C THR A 399 -26.80 12.19 7.15
N VAL A 400 -25.87 13.09 6.84
CA VAL A 400 -24.74 13.50 7.71
C VAL A 400 -25.13 14.12 9.07
N THR A 401 -26.40 14.49 9.25
CA THR A 401 -26.93 15.07 10.50
C THR A 401 -27.81 14.09 11.28
N SER A 402 -27.83 12.81 10.87
CA SER A 402 -28.64 11.80 11.53
C SER A 402 -28.24 11.61 13.00
N PRO A 403 -29.22 11.48 13.92
CA PRO A 403 -28.94 11.15 15.31
C PRO A 403 -28.40 9.71 15.50
N ALA A 404 -28.47 8.86 14.46
CA ALA A 404 -27.96 7.49 14.49
C ALA A 404 -26.47 7.37 14.14
N ILE A 405 -25.84 8.44 13.62
CA ILE A 405 -24.41 8.47 13.32
C ILE A 405 -23.60 8.42 14.63
N ASN A 406 -22.57 7.58 14.68
CA ASN A 406 -21.67 7.42 15.83
C ASN A 406 -22.39 7.17 17.17
N ALA A 407 -23.60 6.58 17.14
CA ALA A 407 -24.44 6.42 18.31
C ALA A 407 -24.59 4.96 18.78
N GLY A 408 -23.97 4.00 18.07
CA GLY A 408 -24.03 2.58 18.38
C GLY A 408 -22.95 2.11 19.36
N LEU A 409 -22.99 0.81 19.66
CA LEU A 409 -22.07 0.10 20.55
C LEU A 409 -21.08 -0.77 19.75
N ASN A 410 -19.81 -0.37 19.73
CA ASN A 410 -18.74 -1.08 19.02
C ASN A 410 -18.59 -2.55 19.45
N SER A 411 -18.68 -2.83 20.76
CA SER A 411 -18.46 -4.19 21.28
C SER A 411 -19.56 -5.18 20.90
N ALA A 412 -20.69 -4.71 20.38
CA ALA A 412 -21.74 -5.56 19.86
C ALA A 412 -21.46 -6.05 18.42
N VAL A 413 -20.62 -5.32 17.67
CA VAL A 413 -20.20 -5.72 16.32
C VAL A 413 -19.34 -6.98 16.41
N PRO A 414 -19.73 -8.10 15.78
CA PRO A 414 -18.92 -9.30 15.78
C PRO A 414 -17.57 -9.05 15.12
N SER A 415 -16.48 -9.61 15.66
CA SER A 415 -15.10 -9.34 15.19
C SER A 415 -14.82 -9.70 13.73
N GLY A 416 -15.60 -10.63 13.15
CA GLY A 416 -15.52 -11.00 11.74
C GLY A 416 -16.25 -10.05 10.78
N VAL A 417 -17.00 -9.08 11.29
CA VAL A 417 -17.77 -8.13 10.48
C VAL A 417 -16.99 -6.82 10.41
N THR A 418 -16.23 -6.66 9.32
CA THR A 418 -15.34 -5.51 9.11
C THR A 418 -15.96 -4.42 8.26
N THR A 419 -17.04 -4.70 7.52
CA THR A 419 -17.75 -3.74 6.68
C THR A 419 -19.25 -3.70 6.98
N ASP A 420 -19.91 -2.63 6.59
CA ASP A 420 -21.37 -2.51 6.53
C ASP A 420 -21.95 -3.19 5.29
N LEU A 421 -23.25 -2.99 5.03
CA LEU A 421 -23.95 -3.55 3.86
C LEU A 421 -23.50 -2.94 2.51
N ASP A 422 -22.81 -1.80 2.52
CA ASP A 422 -22.26 -1.12 1.34
C ASP A 422 -20.77 -1.43 1.10
N GLY A 423 -20.13 -2.16 2.01
CA GLY A 423 -18.70 -2.41 1.97
C GLY A 423 -17.85 -1.29 2.60
N ASN A 424 -18.46 -0.27 3.22
CA ASN A 424 -17.73 0.72 4.00
C ASN A 424 -17.23 0.07 5.31
N PRO A 425 -16.09 0.50 5.89
CA PRO A 425 -15.64 0.01 7.18
C PRO A 425 -16.74 0.10 8.24
N ARG A 426 -16.97 -0.98 9.00
CA ARG A 426 -18.11 -1.06 9.94
C ARG A 426 -17.99 -0.12 11.14
N ILE A 427 -16.78 0.33 11.47
CA ILE A 427 -16.55 1.31 12.52
C ILE A 427 -15.71 2.42 11.90
N GLN A 428 -16.34 3.56 11.66
CA GLN A 428 -15.69 4.79 11.17
C GLN A 428 -15.62 5.81 12.30
N ASP A 429 -14.63 6.71 12.26
CA ASP A 429 -14.42 7.76 13.28
C ASP A 429 -14.48 7.29 14.76
N GLY A 430 -14.16 6.00 14.98
CA GLY A 430 -14.09 5.38 16.30
C GLY A 430 -15.41 4.84 16.86
N THR A 431 -16.57 5.05 16.23
CA THR A 431 -17.87 4.54 16.73
C THR A 431 -18.76 4.00 15.61
N VAL A 432 -19.40 2.86 15.84
CA VAL A 432 -20.37 2.27 14.91
C VAL A 432 -21.66 3.09 14.86
N GLU A 433 -22.25 3.21 13.68
CA GLU A 433 -23.59 3.79 13.50
C GLU A 433 -24.70 2.80 13.86
N MET A 434 -25.86 3.29 14.26
CA MET A 434 -27.02 2.40 14.37
C MET A 434 -27.52 2.01 12.97
N GLY A 435 -27.93 0.75 12.79
CA GLY A 435 -28.50 0.26 11.54
C GLY A 435 -27.51 -0.44 10.61
N ALA A 436 -28.02 -0.83 9.43
CA ALA A 436 -27.32 -1.69 8.48
C ALA A 436 -26.18 -1.03 7.68
N TYR A 437 -26.18 0.31 7.61
CA TYR A 437 -25.21 1.10 6.86
C TYR A 437 -24.37 1.96 7.80
N GLU A 438 -23.17 2.29 7.35
CA GLU A 438 -22.31 3.34 7.86
C GLU A 438 -22.29 4.50 6.84
N GLN A 439 -22.07 5.72 7.31
CA GLN A 439 -21.83 6.85 6.44
C GLN A 439 -20.56 6.60 5.63
N ARG A 440 -20.63 6.82 4.32
CA ARG A 440 -19.44 6.84 3.48
C ARG A 440 -18.74 8.17 3.68
N LEU A 441 -17.55 8.17 4.28
CA LEU A 441 -16.71 9.37 4.45
C LEU A 441 -15.74 9.55 3.26
N PRO A 442 -15.32 10.79 2.93
CA PRO A 442 -14.21 11.01 2.01
C PRO A 442 -12.92 10.32 2.45
N ASN A 443 -12.19 9.73 1.50
CA ASN A 443 -10.92 9.04 1.76
C ASN A 443 -9.87 9.50 0.75
N ILE A 444 -9.25 10.64 1.07
CA ILE A 444 -8.36 11.37 0.16
C ILE A 444 -6.91 10.93 0.36
N GLY A 445 -6.26 10.45 -0.70
CA GLY A 445 -4.82 10.16 -0.73
C GLY A 445 -4.08 11.15 -1.63
N ILE A 446 -2.84 11.48 -1.26
CA ILE A 446 -1.90 12.22 -2.11
C ILE A 446 -0.67 11.35 -2.37
N ALA A 447 -0.18 11.37 -3.61
CA ALA A 447 1.13 10.86 -3.98
C ALA A 447 1.93 11.98 -4.64
N LYS A 448 3.25 11.99 -4.40
CA LYS A 448 4.18 12.93 -5.02
C LYS A 448 5.31 12.13 -5.68
N LEU A 449 5.62 12.46 -6.93
CA LEU A 449 6.65 11.79 -7.72
C LEU A 449 7.63 12.82 -8.28
N ALA A 450 8.91 12.45 -8.36
CA ALA A 450 9.97 13.21 -9.04
C ALA A 450 10.41 12.43 -10.28
N SER A 451 10.59 13.12 -11.41
CA SER A 451 11.11 12.51 -12.63
C SER A 451 12.10 13.43 -13.35
N PRO A 452 13.36 12.99 -13.55
CA PRO A 452 13.87 11.70 -13.15
C PRO A 452 14.17 11.67 -11.63
N ALA A 453 14.00 10.50 -10.97
CA ALA A 453 14.25 10.34 -9.52
C ALA A 453 15.72 10.04 -9.18
N ASN A 454 16.60 10.08 -10.18
CA ASN A 454 18.02 9.74 -10.06
C ASN A 454 18.86 11.02 -9.95
N GLU A 455 20.15 10.92 -10.33
CA GLU A 455 21.10 12.02 -10.28
C GLU A 455 20.74 13.11 -11.31
N VAL A 456 20.49 14.34 -10.84
CA VAL A 456 20.13 15.49 -11.67
C VAL A 456 21.22 16.56 -11.57
N SER A 457 21.75 16.98 -12.72
CA SER A 457 22.77 18.03 -12.79
C SER A 457 22.22 19.39 -12.35
N SER A 458 23.08 20.26 -11.85
CA SER A 458 22.72 21.65 -11.60
C SER A 458 22.28 22.33 -12.90
N GLY A 459 21.21 23.13 -12.84
CA GLY A 459 20.58 23.79 -13.98
C GLY A 459 19.70 22.88 -14.84
N ALA A 460 19.66 21.56 -14.59
CA ALA A 460 18.77 20.65 -15.31
C ALA A 460 17.34 20.74 -14.77
N VAL A 461 16.38 20.44 -15.65
CA VAL A 461 14.95 20.45 -15.34
C VAL A 461 14.51 19.04 -14.93
N LEU A 462 13.72 18.95 -13.86
CA LEU A 462 12.96 17.75 -13.51
C LEU A 462 11.48 18.08 -13.29
N THR A 463 10.66 17.05 -13.27
CA THR A 463 9.21 17.16 -13.10
C THR A 463 8.79 16.66 -11.73
N TYR A 464 7.99 17.45 -11.02
CA TYR A 464 7.17 16.96 -9.92
C TYR A 464 5.74 16.69 -10.40
N ALA A 465 5.15 15.59 -9.93
CA ALA A 465 3.73 15.27 -10.13
C ALA A 465 3.06 14.98 -8.80
N LEU A 466 2.00 15.72 -8.49
CA LEU A 466 1.07 15.50 -7.38
C LEU A 466 -0.15 14.76 -7.93
N VAL A 467 -0.49 13.62 -7.32
CA VAL A 467 -1.65 12.82 -7.69
C VAL A 467 -2.56 12.73 -6.47
N LEU A 468 -3.67 13.43 -6.52
CA LEU A 468 -4.73 13.40 -5.52
C LEU A 468 -5.74 12.35 -5.92
N SER A 469 -6.21 11.55 -4.98
CA SER A 469 -7.21 10.50 -5.23
C SER A 469 -8.23 10.50 -4.12
N ASN A 470 -9.50 10.25 -4.44
CA ASN A 470 -10.53 10.03 -3.43
C ASN A 470 -11.22 8.70 -3.66
N THR A 471 -11.04 7.77 -2.72
CA THR A 471 -11.68 6.45 -2.76
C THR A 471 -12.96 6.39 -1.92
N GLY A 472 -13.22 7.43 -1.12
CA GLY A 472 -14.37 7.56 -0.23
C GLY A 472 -15.55 8.25 -0.91
N ALA A 473 -16.38 8.95 -0.12
CA ALA A 473 -17.44 9.83 -0.63
C ALA A 473 -16.87 11.14 -1.19
N ASP A 474 -17.67 11.86 -1.96
CA ASP A 474 -17.32 13.18 -2.49
C ASP A 474 -16.85 14.12 -1.39
N ASP A 475 -15.73 14.82 -1.61
CA ASP A 475 -15.29 15.92 -0.75
C ASP A 475 -15.42 17.24 -1.52
N PRO A 476 -16.29 18.17 -1.10
CA PRO A 476 -16.49 19.41 -1.82
C PRO A 476 -15.36 20.43 -1.63
N ALA A 477 -14.45 20.23 -0.66
CA ALA A 477 -13.46 21.23 -0.27
C ALA A 477 -12.13 20.58 0.17
N VAL A 478 -11.33 20.19 -0.81
CA VAL A 478 -9.96 19.72 -0.59
C VAL A 478 -8.99 20.86 -0.91
N LEU A 479 -8.00 21.06 -0.04
CA LEU A 479 -6.90 22.00 -0.22
C LEU A 479 -5.58 21.23 -0.25
N VAL A 480 -4.67 21.61 -1.13
CA VAL A 480 -3.31 21.07 -1.28
C VAL A 480 -2.32 22.21 -1.30
N THR A 481 -1.23 22.06 -0.57
CA THR A 481 -0.13 23.02 -0.50
C THR A 481 1.21 22.30 -0.61
N ASP A 482 2.11 22.81 -1.44
CA ASP A 482 3.42 22.25 -1.68
C ASP A 482 4.44 23.40 -1.81
N THR A 483 5.20 23.62 -0.73
CA THR A 483 6.24 24.66 -0.66
C THR A 483 7.54 24.11 -1.21
N LEU A 484 8.04 24.71 -2.28
CA LEU A 484 9.29 24.29 -2.90
C LEU A 484 10.48 24.59 -1.99
N PRO A 485 11.43 23.64 -1.85
CA PRO A 485 12.66 23.87 -1.10
C PRO A 485 13.59 24.86 -1.81
N ALA A 486 14.50 25.50 -1.08
CA ALA A 486 15.38 26.56 -1.62
C ALA A 486 16.35 26.08 -2.70
N GLU A 487 16.57 24.77 -2.81
CA GLU A 487 17.43 24.13 -3.81
C GLU A 487 16.75 23.97 -5.19
N VAL A 488 15.49 24.35 -5.33
CA VAL A 488 14.75 24.25 -6.60
C VAL A 488 14.00 25.54 -6.93
N ASP A 489 13.96 25.85 -8.22
CA ASP A 489 13.16 26.98 -8.75
C ASP A 489 12.01 26.46 -9.60
N PHE A 490 10.81 27.04 -9.47
CA PHE A 490 9.69 26.69 -10.34
C PHE A 490 9.98 27.11 -11.80
N ALA A 491 9.92 26.15 -12.73
CA ALA A 491 10.25 26.37 -14.14
C ALA A 491 9.03 26.44 -15.07
N GLY A 492 7.88 25.89 -14.66
CA GLY A 492 6.63 25.99 -15.44
C GLY A 492 5.65 24.84 -15.23
N TRP A 493 4.42 25.00 -15.68
CA TRP A 493 3.38 23.96 -15.60
C TRP A 493 3.51 22.94 -16.74
N ILE A 494 3.25 21.67 -16.43
CA ILE A 494 2.97 20.62 -17.42
C ILE A 494 1.46 20.36 -17.46
N GLU A 495 0.87 20.16 -16.28
CA GLU A 495 -0.57 20.00 -16.09
C GLU A 495 -0.98 20.79 -14.84
N GLN A 496 -1.60 21.95 -15.05
CA GLN A 496 -1.93 22.87 -13.95
C GLN A 496 -3.16 22.41 -13.16
N SER A 497 -4.18 21.85 -13.82
CA SER A 497 -5.43 21.36 -13.20
C SER A 497 -6.10 22.34 -12.21
N GLY A 498 -5.97 23.64 -12.47
CA GLY A 498 -6.50 24.71 -11.61
C GLY A 498 -5.61 25.09 -10.42
N ALA A 499 -4.43 24.50 -10.27
CA ALA A 499 -3.46 24.90 -9.25
C ALA A 499 -2.83 26.26 -9.56
N GLU A 500 -2.38 26.95 -8.53
CA GLU A 500 -1.69 28.24 -8.60
C GLU A 500 -0.31 28.14 -7.96
N VAL A 501 0.59 29.05 -8.34
CA VAL A 501 1.93 29.20 -7.73
C VAL A 501 2.09 30.65 -7.28
N ASP A 502 2.39 30.84 -6.00
CA ASP A 502 2.73 32.15 -5.43
C ASP A 502 3.82 31.98 -4.36
N ASN A 503 4.87 32.79 -4.43
CA ASN A 503 6.03 32.75 -3.51
C ASN A 503 6.53 31.31 -3.23
N ASP A 504 6.79 30.55 -4.31
CA ASP A 504 7.27 29.16 -4.26
C ASP A 504 6.32 28.15 -3.57
N VAL A 505 5.04 28.51 -3.41
CA VAL A 505 4.01 27.60 -2.89
C VAL A 505 3.04 27.24 -4.00
N ILE A 506 3.00 25.95 -4.35
CA ILE A 506 1.98 25.37 -5.22
C ILE A 506 0.72 25.11 -4.39
N THR A 507 -0.40 25.68 -4.81
CA THR A 507 -1.69 25.53 -4.13
C THR A 507 -2.74 24.99 -5.09
N TRP A 508 -3.52 24.00 -4.66
CA TRP A 508 -4.71 23.55 -5.38
C TRP A 508 -5.87 23.44 -4.41
N ASP A 509 -7.02 24.01 -4.74
CA ASP A 509 -8.26 23.85 -3.99
C ASP A 509 -9.43 23.48 -4.91
N GLY A 510 -10.30 22.60 -4.43
CA GLY A 510 -11.48 22.20 -5.19
C GLY A 510 -12.20 20.99 -4.64
N ALA A 511 -13.30 20.64 -5.30
CA ALA A 511 -14.03 19.41 -5.01
C ALA A 511 -13.29 18.19 -5.60
N LEU A 512 -13.17 17.13 -4.82
CA LEU A 512 -12.63 15.84 -5.24
C LEU A 512 -13.70 14.76 -5.10
N ASN A 513 -14.35 14.41 -6.21
CA ASN A 513 -15.46 13.45 -6.22
C ASN A 513 -14.97 12.01 -5.97
N ALA A 514 -15.88 11.16 -5.49
CA ALA A 514 -15.66 9.75 -5.24
C ALA A 514 -15.17 9.03 -6.50
N GLY A 515 -14.10 8.26 -6.34
CA GLY A 515 -13.47 7.49 -7.43
C GLY A 515 -12.67 8.34 -8.43
N THR A 516 -12.49 9.65 -8.17
CA THR A 516 -11.74 10.53 -9.07
C THR A 516 -10.30 10.75 -8.62
N THR A 517 -9.47 11.13 -9.59
CA THR A 517 -8.07 11.50 -9.41
C THR A 517 -7.83 12.86 -10.05
N VAL A 518 -7.10 13.73 -9.38
CA VAL A 518 -6.61 15.01 -9.92
C VAL A 518 -5.09 14.96 -9.96
N THR A 519 -4.51 15.29 -11.11
CA THR A 519 -3.05 15.37 -11.28
C THR A 519 -2.63 16.81 -11.49
N VAL A 520 -1.67 17.27 -10.69
CA VAL A 520 -0.98 18.56 -10.86
C VAL A 520 0.49 18.25 -11.13
N SER A 521 1.01 18.63 -12.29
CA SER A 521 2.41 18.40 -12.64
C SER A 521 3.10 19.65 -13.15
N PHE A 522 4.35 19.84 -12.71
CA PHE A 522 5.13 21.03 -12.99
C PHE A 522 6.62 20.72 -13.05
N GLN A 523 7.34 21.55 -13.79
CA GLN A 523 8.78 21.52 -13.92
C GLN A 523 9.43 22.39 -12.86
N ILE A 524 10.57 21.95 -12.37
CA ILE A 524 11.49 22.74 -11.55
C ILE A 524 12.90 22.64 -12.12
N THR A 525 13.74 23.63 -11.82
CA THR A 525 15.17 23.62 -12.11
C THR A 525 15.95 23.30 -10.84
N ASN A 526 16.87 22.34 -10.91
CA ASN A 526 17.74 22.00 -9.78
C ASN A 526 18.86 23.05 -9.63
N ALA A 527 18.93 23.75 -8.49
CA ALA A 527 19.97 24.74 -8.21
C ALA A 527 21.17 24.17 -7.40
N ALA A 528 21.08 22.93 -6.93
CA ALA A 528 22.08 22.32 -6.06
C ALA A 528 23.01 21.32 -6.77
N GLY A 529 24.19 21.09 -6.18
CA GLY A 529 25.19 20.11 -6.59
C GLY A 529 25.70 19.25 -5.43
N GLY A 530 26.65 18.35 -5.71
CA GLY A 530 27.42 17.65 -4.68
C GLY A 530 26.79 16.39 -4.08
N GLY A 531 25.90 15.72 -4.80
CA GLY A 531 25.33 14.43 -4.35
C GLY A 531 24.28 14.57 -3.25
N ALA A 532 23.71 15.76 -3.04
CA ALA A 532 22.73 16.01 -1.99
C ALA A 532 21.36 15.43 -2.37
N THR A 533 20.68 14.80 -1.41
CA THR A 533 19.28 14.36 -1.59
C THR A 533 18.34 15.52 -1.28
N ILE A 534 17.57 15.94 -2.28
CA ILE A 534 16.63 17.06 -2.19
C ILE A 534 15.23 16.49 -2.08
N THR A 535 14.53 16.77 -0.99
CA THR A 535 13.19 16.25 -0.71
C THR A 535 12.18 17.39 -0.70
N ASN A 536 11.14 17.27 -1.52
CA ASN A 536 10.01 18.19 -1.51
C ASN A 536 8.75 17.47 -1.01
N THR A 537 7.98 18.09 -0.12
CA THR A 537 6.79 17.50 0.53
C THR A 537 5.54 18.33 0.29
N ALA A 538 4.52 17.71 -0.31
CA ALA A 538 3.20 18.28 -0.50
C ALA A 538 2.23 17.80 0.58
N TRP A 539 1.31 18.67 1.00
CA TRP A 539 0.34 18.45 2.08
C TRP A 539 -1.08 18.63 1.53
N PHE A 540 -2.06 17.92 2.08
CA PHE A 540 -3.47 18.15 1.79
C PHE A 540 -4.31 18.22 3.06
N SER A 541 -5.44 18.91 2.99
CA SER A 541 -6.53 18.89 3.95
C SER A 541 -7.88 18.75 3.26
N GLY A 542 -8.65 17.73 3.61
CA GLY A 542 -10.07 17.60 3.25
C GLY A 542 -10.97 17.67 4.49
N SER A 543 -12.26 17.41 4.29
CA SER A 543 -13.30 17.49 5.32
C SER A 543 -13.12 16.51 6.49
N THR A 544 -12.52 15.34 6.24
CA THR A 544 -12.37 14.26 7.23
C THR A 544 -10.92 13.92 7.57
N ARG A 545 -9.95 14.31 6.73
CA ARG A 545 -8.54 13.93 6.91
C ARG A 545 -7.58 14.95 6.32
N THR A 546 -6.39 15.03 6.92
CA THR A 546 -5.20 15.69 6.39
C THR A 546 -4.09 14.68 6.14
N GLY A 547 -3.16 14.97 5.22
CA GLY A 547 -1.99 14.10 4.98
C GLY A 547 -0.93 14.76 4.13
N ASN A 548 0.13 14.02 3.80
CA ASN A 548 1.24 14.52 2.99
C ASN A 548 1.89 13.41 2.15
N ALA A 549 2.64 13.80 1.12
CA ALA A 549 3.52 12.94 0.35
C ALA A 549 4.78 13.70 -0.06
N ALA A 550 5.92 13.01 -0.04
CA ALA A 550 7.21 13.57 -0.41
C ALA A 550 7.80 12.85 -1.63
N ALA A 551 8.56 13.59 -2.43
CA ALA A 551 9.43 13.03 -3.46
C ALA A 551 10.84 13.59 -3.31
N ALA A 552 11.82 12.75 -3.63
CA ALA A 552 13.22 13.11 -3.56
C ALA A 552 13.96 12.75 -4.86
N TYR A 553 15.03 13.50 -5.14
CA TYR A 553 16.04 13.18 -6.14
C TYR A 553 17.43 13.52 -5.57
N THR A 554 18.48 13.11 -6.28
CA THR A 554 19.86 13.39 -5.85
C THR A 554 20.49 14.39 -6.82
N SER A 555 21.14 15.44 -6.32
CA SER A 555 21.90 16.36 -7.16
C SER A 555 23.19 15.70 -7.67
N SER A 556 23.71 16.14 -8.82
CA SER A 556 24.92 15.52 -9.34
C SER A 556 26.17 15.81 -8.51
N SER A 557 26.95 14.76 -8.27
CA SER A 557 28.30 14.84 -7.70
C SER A 557 29.31 15.41 -8.69
N THR A 558 29.00 15.41 -9.99
CA THR A 558 29.85 15.98 -11.03
C THR A 558 29.34 17.35 -11.45
N LEU A 559 30.21 18.35 -11.35
CA LEU A 559 29.92 19.73 -11.69
C LEU A 559 30.69 20.12 -12.95
N THR A 560 29.96 20.55 -13.97
CA THR A 560 30.51 21.02 -15.24
C THR A 560 29.91 22.40 -15.53
N PRO A 561 30.73 23.46 -15.64
CA PRO A 561 30.23 24.81 -15.88
C PRO A 561 29.78 24.94 -17.34
N SER A 562 28.71 25.70 -17.58
CA SER A 562 28.17 25.94 -18.92
C SER A 562 28.88 27.07 -19.68
N GLY A 563 29.79 27.80 -19.03
CA GLY A 563 30.55 28.91 -19.61
C GLY A 563 31.79 29.30 -18.80
N SER A 564 32.57 30.25 -19.33
CA SER A 564 33.78 30.79 -18.68
C SER A 564 33.43 31.83 -17.61
N GLY A 565 34.19 31.86 -16.51
CA GLY A 565 33.95 32.81 -15.42
C GLY A 565 34.84 32.57 -14.20
N ASN A 566 34.53 33.26 -13.10
CA ASN A 566 35.17 32.99 -11.81
C ASN A 566 34.59 31.72 -11.18
N TRP A 567 35.39 31.02 -10.39
CA TRP A 567 35.00 29.78 -9.72
C TRP A 567 33.67 29.90 -8.95
N SER A 568 33.54 30.94 -8.12
CA SER A 568 32.35 31.17 -7.29
C SER A 568 31.07 31.47 -8.07
N ASP A 569 31.20 31.94 -9.32
CA ASP A 569 30.07 32.31 -10.18
C ASP A 569 29.54 31.14 -11.01
N ILE A 570 30.43 30.19 -11.37
CA ILE A 570 30.13 29.14 -12.36
C ILE A 570 29.99 27.74 -11.76
N PHE A 571 30.45 27.54 -10.53
CA PHE A 571 30.23 26.31 -9.79
C PHE A 571 29.26 26.55 -8.64
N PRO A 572 28.15 25.78 -8.55
CA PRO A 572 27.20 25.93 -7.46
C PRO A 572 27.84 25.55 -6.11
N PRO A 573 27.24 25.98 -4.98
CA PRO A 573 27.65 25.52 -3.67
C PRO A 573 27.68 23.99 -3.58
N CYS A 574 28.75 23.46 -3.01
CA CYS A 574 28.95 22.03 -2.82
C CYS A 574 28.97 21.70 -1.32
N SER A 575 28.03 20.88 -0.85
CA SER A 575 27.98 20.42 0.54
C SER A 575 28.54 19.01 0.75
N GLY A 576 29.01 18.35 -0.31
CA GLY A 576 29.50 16.96 -0.30
C GLY A 576 30.81 16.77 -1.07
N ILE A 577 30.96 15.61 -1.72
CA ILE A 577 32.10 15.31 -2.60
C ILE A 577 31.74 15.78 -4.01
N CYS A 578 32.44 16.80 -4.50
CA CYS A 578 32.23 17.34 -5.84
C CYS A 578 33.41 17.02 -6.76
N ASN A 579 33.10 16.41 -7.89
CA ASN A 579 34.01 16.21 -9.00
C ASN A 579 33.84 17.37 -9.98
N TYR A 580 34.90 18.13 -10.21
CA TYR A 580 34.87 19.30 -11.08
C TYR A 580 35.43 18.96 -12.44
N VAL A 581 34.70 19.26 -13.51
CA VAL A 581 35.12 19.04 -14.89
C VAL A 581 35.11 20.36 -15.64
N ILE A 582 36.25 20.76 -16.20
CA ILE A 582 36.41 21.95 -17.03
C ILE A 582 36.49 21.50 -18.50
N PRO A 583 35.43 21.72 -19.30
CA PRO A 583 35.35 21.22 -20.67
C PRO A 583 36.12 22.10 -21.67
N PRO A 584 36.30 21.64 -22.92
CA PRO A 584 36.97 22.40 -23.97
C PRO A 584 36.32 23.77 -24.21
N GLY A 585 37.13 24.81 -24.36
CA GLY A 585 36.66 26.18 -24.63
C GLY A 585 36.19 26.95 -23.40
N VAL A 586 36.17 26.32 -22.21
CA VAL A 586 35.84 26.99 -20.94
C VAL A 586 37.10 27.39 -20.20
N THR A 587 37.13 28.65 -19.73
CA THR A 587 38.16 29.19 -18.85
C THR A 587 37.58 29.45 -17.46
N VAL A 588 38.19 28.81 -16.46
CA VAL A 588 37.87 29.01 -15.05
C VAL A 588 38.99 29.78 -14.37
N ALA A 589 38.67 30.90 -13.72
CA ALA A 589 39.61 31.67 -12.92
C ALA A 589 39.28 31.57 -11.43
N LEU A 590 40.30 31.39 -10.58
CA LEU A 590 40.12 31.49 -9.14
C LEU A 590 40.08 32.95 -8.69
N ASP A 591 38.99 33.33 -8.03
CA ASP A 591 38.77 34.60 -7.37
C ASP A 591 39.08 34.53 -5.86
N GLN A 592 39.08 33.32 -5.30
CA GLN A 592 39.38 33.01 -3.89
C GLN A 592 40.21 31.73 -3.75
N ASP A 593 40.75 31.49 -2.56
CA ASP A 593 41.32 30.18 -2.22
C ASP A 593 40.19 29.14 -2.16
N ILE A 594 40.46 27.92 -2.61
CA ILE A 594 39.45 26.87 -2.70
C ILE A 594 39.92 25.57 -2.06
N GLU A 595 38.95 24.81 -1.56
CA GLU A 595 39.12 23.44 -1.12
C GLU A 595 38.42 22.48 -2.08
N LEU A 596 39.12 21.42 -2.49
CA LEU A 596 38.59 20.38 -3.37
C LEU A 596 38.44 19.07 -2.57
N SER A 597 37.20 18.65 -2.39
CA SER A 597 36.83 17.38 -1.75
C SER A 597 36.79 16.20 -2.73
N GLY A 598 36.61 16.44 -4.03
CA GLY A 598 36.62 15.41 -5.09
C GLY A 598 37.63 15.67 -6.19
N ASN A 599 37.46 15.00 -7.33
CA ASN A 599 38.38 15.05 -8.46
C ASN A 599 38.32 16.39 -9.19
N LEU A 600 39.42 16.76 -9.87
CA LEU A 600 39.45 17.87 -10.83
C LEU A 600 39.91 17.33 -12.18
N THR A 601 39.14 17.57 -13.23
CA THR A 601 39.51 17.19 -14.60
C THR A 601 39.47 18.42 -15.49
N ILE A 602 40.60 18.75 -16.11
CA ILE A 602 40.70 19.75 -17.15
C ILE A 602 40.81 19.00 -18.47
N GLU A 603 39.72 19.02 -19.25
CA GLU A 603 39.68 18.36 -20.55
C GLU A 603 40.54 19.11 -21.56
N SER A 604 40.91 18.42 -22.65
CA SER A 604 41.75 19.02 -23.69
C SER A 604 41.08 20.25 -24.31
N GLY A 605 41.69 21.43 -24.14
CA GLY A 605 41.15 22.72 -24.58
C GLY A 605 40.41 23.51 -23.50
N GLY A 606 40.23 22.97 -22.29
CA GLY A 606 39.82 23.72 -21.11
C GLY A 606 40.98 24.49 -20.47
N THR A 607 40.71 25.57 -19.74
CA THR A 607 41.73 26.40 -19.09
C THR A 607 41.40 26.64 -17.62
N PHE A 608 42.36 26.40 -16.73
CA PHE A 608 42.28 26.72 -15.30
C PHE A 608 43.35 27.74 -14.93
N ASN A 609 42.92 28.90 -14.44
CA ASN A 609 43.80 29.98 -14.00
C ASN A 609 43.74 30.10 -12.48
N ALA A 610 44.81 29.64 -11.81
CA ALA A 610 44.94 29.72 -10.36
C ALA A 610 45.04 31.17 -9.83
N ASN A 611 45.39 32.16 -10.66
CA ASN A 611 45.35 33.59 -10.35
C ASN A 611 45.95 33.99 -8.98
N GLY A 612 47.07 33.37 -8.60
CA GLY A 612 47.75 33.64 -7.34
C GLY A 612 47.11 33.01 -6.09
N LYS A 613 46.09 32.16 -6.25
CA LYS A 613 45.33 31.53 -5.16
C LYS A 613 45.85 30.14 -4.80
N THR A 614 45.45 29.70 -3.62
CA THR A 614 45.74 28.37 -3.08
C THR A 614 44.63 27.39 -3.41
N VAL A 615 45.02 26.21 -3.88
CA VAL A 615 44.14 25.05 -4.00
C VAL A 615 44.52 24.04 -2.92
N ALA A 616 43.61 23.76 -2.00
CA ALA A 616 43.79 22.73 -0.98
C ALA A 616 43.00 21.47 -1.35
N LEU A 617 43.66 20.32 -1.31
CA LEU A 617 43.06 19.02 -1.57
C LEU A 617 42.75 18.36 -0.22
N THR A 618 41.46 18.14 0.06
CA THR A 618 40.96 17.77 1.39
C THR A 618 40.13 16.48 1.37
N GLY A 619 39.70 16.01 2.54
CA GLY A 619 38.89 14.79 2.68
C GLY A 619 39.72 13.49 2.73
N ASP A 620 39.03 12.37 2.93
CA ASP A 620 39.59 11.03 3.12
C ASP A 620 39.61 10.16 1.85
N GLN A 621 38.87 10.56 0.82
CA GLN A 621 38.80 9.81 -0.43
C GLN A 621 40.06 10.01 -1.29
N ALA A 622 40.44 8.96 -2.02
CA ALA A 622 41.46 9.05 -3.06
C ALA A 622 41.01 10.05 -4.13
N GLN A 623 41.89 10.99 -4.48
CA GLN A 623 41.62 12.04 -5.44
C GLN A 623 42.51 11.89 -6.66
N THR A 624 41.94 12.15 -7.83
CA THR A 624 42.65 12.19 -9.10
C THR A 624 42.49 13.58 -9.71
N LEU A 625 43.61 14.23 -9.99
CA LEU A 625 43.63 15.47 -10.75
C LEU A 625 44.15 15.18 -12.16
N THR A 626 43.36 15.49 -13.18
CA THR A 626 43.67 15.17 -14.57
C THR A 626 43.84 16.45 -15.40
N GLY A 627 44.96 16.56 -16.11
CA GLY A 627 45.23 17.67 -17.04
C GLY A 627 46.69 17.72 -17.48
N ASN A 628 46.97 18.37 -18.61
CA ASN A 628 48.32 18.41 -19.17
C ASN A 628 48.61 19.75 -19.89
N PRO A 629 49.30 20.71 -19.25
CA PRO A 629 49.75 20.72 -17.86
C PRO A 629 48.67 21.25 -16.87
N LEU A 630 48.53 20.61 -15.71
CA LEU A 630 47.84 21.15 -14.54
C LEU A 630 48.72 22.22 -13.89
N THR A 631 48.37 23.50 -14.06
CA THR A 631 49.16 24.60 -13.48
C THR A 631 48.46 25.19 -12.26
N PHE A 632 49.12 25.10 -11.11
CA PHE A 632 48.69 25.72 -9.85
C PHE A 632 49.69 26.80 -9.43
N TYR A 633 49.19 27.81 -8.71
CA TYR A 633 50.07 28.78 -8.06
C TYR A 633 50.61 28.20 -6.75
N SER A 634 49.72 27.95 -5.78
CA SER A 634 50.01 27.21 -4.56
C SER A 634 49.11 25.99 -4.46
N LEU A 635 49.69 24.83 -4.17
CA LEU A 635 48.97 23.57 -4.02
C LEU A 635 49.26 22.98 -2.64
N VAL A 636 48.20 22.67 -1.88
CA VAL A 636 48.31 22.07 -0.56
C VAL A 636 47.60 20.71 -0.57
N VAL A 637 48.34 19.65 -0.27
CA VAL A 637 47.77 18.32 -0.02
C VAL A 637 47.55 18.19 1.48
N ASN A 638 46.28 18.21 1.89
CA ASN A 638 45.86 18.19 3.29
C ASN A 638 44.74 17.16 3.50
N LYS A 639 45.08 15.90 3.27
CA LYS A 639 44.18 14.76 3.39
C LYS A 639 43.98 14.36 4.85
N THR A 640 42.89 13.64 5.13
CA THR A 640 42.55 13.19 6.48
C THR A 640 43.61 12.26 7.05
N ASN A 641 44.08 11.29 6.26
CA ASN A 641 45.10 10.32 6.67
C ASN A 641 46.31 10.36 5.74
N ARG A 642 47.48 9.97 6.26
CA ARG A 642 48.74 9.86 5.50
C ARG A 642 48.66 8.91 4.30
N THR A 643 47.83 7.87 4.39
CA THR A 643 47.64 6.87 3.33
C THR A 643 46.72 7.33 2.21
N ASP A 644 45.99 8.43 2.40
CA ASP A 644 45.03 8.92 1.41
C ASP A 644 45.80 9.54 0.24
N THR A 645 45.46 9.12 -0.98
CA THR A 645 46.27 9.41 -2.16
C THR A 645 45.69 10.55 -2.99
N VAL A 646 46.58 11.38 -3.52
CA VAL A 646 46.32 12.30 -4.62
C VAL A 646 47.17 11.83 -5.80
N THR A 647 46.52 11.42 -6.88
CA THR A 647 47.19 10.99 -8.11
C THR A 647 47.05 12.06 -9.18
N ILE A 648 48.18 12.46 -9.77
CA ILE A 648 48.18 13.33 -10.94
C ILE A 648 48.20 12.49 -12.22
N VAL A 649 47.25 12.76 -13.12
CA VAL A 649 47.22 12.19 -14.47
C VAL A 649 47.56 13.29 -15.47
N GLY A 650 48.82 13.30 -15.93
CA GLY A 650 49.38 14.30 -16.83
C GLY A 650 50.63 14.95 -16.24
N LYS A 651 50.88 16.23 -16.57
CA LYS A 651 51.99 17.01 -16.00
C LYS A 651 51.42 18.01 -14.99
N LEU A 652 51.96 18.05 -13.78
CA LEU A 652 51.68 19.12 -12.82
C LEU A 652 52.54 20.36 -13.12
N LYS A 653 52.31 21.51 -12.51
CA LYS A 653 53.27 22.61 -12.42
C LYS A 653 52.82 23.47 -11.26
N VAL A 654 53.64 23.58 -10.22
CA VAL A 654 53.30 24.43 -9.07
C VAL A 654 54.27 25.59 -9.05
N THR A 655 53.82 26.79 -9.43
CA THR A 655 54.72 27.90 -9.71
C THR A 655 55.24 28.61 -8.45
N ARG A 656 54.53 28.52 -7.31
CA ARG A 656 54.94 29.16 -6.05
C ARG A 656 55.40 28.13 -5.03
N LYS A 657 54.49 27.31 -4.51
CA LYS A 657 54.78 26.37 -3.43
C LYS A 657 53.85 25.16 -3.45
N LEU A 658 54.44 23.99 -3.44
CA LEU A 658 53.79 22.72 -3.10
C LEU A 658 54.00 22.45 -1.61
N THR A 659 52.91 22.26 -0.87
CA THR A 659 52.96 21.74 0.51
C THR A 659 52.22 20.40 0.57
N VAL A 660 52.93 19.34 0.94
CA VAL A 660 52.34 18.04 1.27
C VAL A 660 52.27 17.95 2.79
N ARG A 661 51.15 18.39 3.36
CA ARG A 661 50.93 18.45 4.82
C ARG A 661 50.57 17.09 5.39
N SER A 662 49.61 16.42 4.78
CA SER A 662 49.12 15.09 5.15
C SER A 662 48.54 14.40 3.92
N GLY A 663 48.84 13.11 3.76
CA GLY A 663 48.48 12.32 2.58
C GLY A 663 49.66 12.09 1.64
N LYS A 664 49.42 11.30 0.59
CA LYS A 664 50.42 10.91 -0.41
C LYS A 664 50.14 11.54 -1.77
N LEU A 665 51.02 12.43 -2.23
CA LEU A 665 51.00 12.96 -3.59
C LEU A 665 51.85 12.08 -4.52
N ILE A 666 51.21 11.50 -5.52
CA ILE A 666 51.85 10.72 -6.59
C ILE A 666 51.85 11.59 -7.84
N SER A 667 53.00 12.18 -8.17
CA SER A 667 53.08 13.23 -9.19
C SER A 667 54.45 13.32 -9.88
N ALA A 668 54.42 13.78 -11.12
CA ALA A 668 55.57 14.20 -11.93
C ALA A 668 55.42 15.69 -12.23
N SER A 669 56.45 16.54 -11.98
CA SER A 669 56.62 17.87 -12.63
C SER A 669 57.64 18.86 -12.05
N ASP A 670 57.70 20.06 -12.65
CA ASP A 670 58.41 21.23 -12.16
C ASP A 670 57.70 21.92 -10.97
N TYR A 671 58.48 22.25 -9.95
CA TYR A 671 58.02 22.90 -8.73
C TYR A 671 58.80 24.19 -8.43
N GLY A 672 58.11 25.17 -7.85
CA GLY A 672 58.71 26.29 -7.14
C GLY A 672 59.34 25.80 -5.83
N ASP A 673 58.76 26.20 -4.70
CA ASP A 673 59.09 25.65 -3.39
C ASP A 673 58.41 24.28 -3.18
N ILE A 674 59.08 23.34 -2.52
CA ILE A 674 58.54 22.07 -2.03
C ILE A 674 58.67 22.02 -0.51
N GLU A 675 57.58 21.68 0.18
CA GLU A 675 57.56 21.40 1.61
C GLU A 675 56.77 20.11 1.86
N ILE A 676 57.43 19.10 2.42
CA ILE A 676 56.81 17.86 2.87
C ILE A 676 56.83 17.88 4.40
N GLU A 677 55.66 17.94 5.02
CA GLU A 677 55.52 17.92 6.48
C GLU A 677 55.52 16.47 7.01
N GLU A 678 55.57 16.26 8.32
CA GLU A 678 55.79 14.96 9.00
C GLU A 678 54.84 13.83 8.53
N ASN A 679 53.59 14.17 8.22
CA ASN A 679 52.55 13.24 7.77
C ASN A 679 52.35 13.23 6.24
N GLY A 680 53.17 13.97 5.49
CA GLY A 680 53.14 14.03 4.05
C GLY A 680 54.06 13.00 3.39
N GLU A 681 53.64 12.54 2.20
CA GLU A 681 54.48 11.74 1.31
C GLU A 681 54.44 12.29 -0.11
N LEU A 682 55.61 12.52 -0.71
CA LEU A 682 55.75 12.85 -2.13
C LEU A 682 56.47 11.70 -2.86
N GLN A 683 55.78 11.07 -3.80
CA GLN A 683 56.34 10.03 -4.67
C GLN A 683 56.41 10.54 -6.11
N LEU A 684 57.58 10.41 -6.73
CA LEU A 684 57.82 10.84 -8.11
C LEU A 684 57.36 9.82 -9.15
N THR A 685 56.88 10.32 -10.28
CA THR A 685 56.55 9.51 -11.47
C THR A 685 57.31 9.92 -12.73
N SER A 686 58.18 10.95 -12.64
CA SER A 686 59.15 11.37 -13.67
C SER A 686 60.24 12.22 -13.04
N ASP A 687 61.27 12.55 -13.81
CA ASP A 687 62.26 13.56 -13.42
C ASP A 687 61.57 14.91 -13.15
N ILE A 688 62.09 15.66 -12.17
CA ILE A 688 61.55 16.94 -11.73
C ILE A 688 62.61 18.04 -11.70
N THR A 689 62.16 19.27 -11.92
CA THR A 689 62.96 20.48 -11.67
C THR A 689 62.41 21.23 -10.47
N VAL A 690 63.28 21.61 -9.55
CA VAL A 690 62.96 22.44 -8.38
C VAL A 690 63.64 23.79 -8.54
N SER A 691 62.83 24.84 -8.63
CA SER A 691 63.28 26.22 -8.85
C SER A 691 63.36 27.04 -7.56
N GLY A 692 62.78 26.54 -6.46
CA GLY A 692 62.77 27.15 -5.13
C GLY A 692 63.38 26.26 -4.03
N HIS A 693 62.97 26.50 -2.79
CA HIS A 693 63.46 25.74 -1.63
C HIS A 693 62.80 24.35 -1.56
N PHE A 694 63.52 23.35 -1.05
CA PHE A 694 62.98 22.02 -0.79
C PHE A 694 63.17 21.70 0.69
N THR A 695 62.08 21.43 1.40
CA THR A 695 62.10 21.00 2.80
C THR A 695 61.39 19.65 2.94
N ASN A 696 62.04 18.66 3.53
CA ASN A 696 61.41 17.36 3.83
C ASN A 696 61.51 17.00 5.31
N SER A 697 60.34 16.84 5.93
CA SER A 697 60.16 16.28 7.28
C SER A 697 59.30 15.01 7.27
N GLY A 698 58.79 14.59 6.12
CA GLY A 698 57.93 13.41 5.94
C GLY A 698 58.61 12.31 5.11
N THR A 699 57.91 11.78 4.10
CA THR A 699 58.50 10.79 3.17
C THR A 699 58.68 11.38 1.78
N PHE A 700 59.88 11.24 1.23
CA PHE A 700 60.15 11.53 -0.17
C PHE A 700 60.65 10.24 -0.84
N ASP A 701 59.96 9.84 -1.90
CA ASP A 701 60.29 8.67 -2.71
C ASP A 701 60.60 9.13 -4.14
N SER A 702 61.88 9.12 -4.50
CA SER A 702 62.33 9.47 -5.85
C SER A 702 61.98 8.40 -6.88
N ASN A 703 61.71 7.16 -6.47
CA ASN A 703 61.18 6.08 -7.30
C ASN A 703 61.94 5.88 -8.63
N GLY A 704 63.28 6.01 -8.61
CA GLY A 704 64.15 5.89 -9.77
C GLY A 704 64.28 7.15 -10.63
N PHE A 705 63.69 8.28 -10.24
CA PHE A 705 63.67 9.52 -11.02
C PHE A 705 64.62 10.59 -10.48
N GLY A 706 65.08 11.45 -11.38
CA GLY A 706 66.02 12.51 -11.10
C GLY A 706 65.39 13.78 -10.54
N VAL A 707 66.10 14.39 -9.58
CA VAL A 707 65.76 15.71 -9.04
C VAL A 707 66.83 16.71 -9.50
N THR A 708 66.39 17.74 -10.21
CA THR A 708 67.26 18.84 -10.66
C THR A 708 66.95 20.11 -9.88
N PHE A 709 67.95 20.64 -9.19
CA PHE A 709 67.94 21.98 -8.62
C PHE A 709 68.58 22.94 -9.62
N ASP A 710 67.77 23.80 -10.24
CA ASP A 710 68.17 24.57 -11.42
C ASP A 710 69.03 25.81 -11.12
N GLY A 711 69.16 26.21 -9.85
CA GLY A 711 69.92 27.40 -9.45
C GLY A 711 69.33 28.73 -9.94
N ALA A 712 68.08 28.74 -10.41
CA ALA A 712 67.41 29.95 -10.91
C ALA A 712 67.27 31.03 -9.83
N THR A 713 67.16 30.61 -8.57
CA THR A 713 67.24 31.47 -7.38
C THR A 713 68.14 30.83 -6.33
N ALA A 714 68.41 31.52 -5.23
CA ALA A 714 69.11 30.93 -4.11
C ALA A 714 68.26 29.82 -3.48
N GLN A 715 68.57 28.57 -3.80
CA GLN A 715 67.83 27.40 -3.34
C GLN A 715 68.46 26.82 -2.07
N ARG A 716 67.61 26.24 -1.22
CA ARG A 716 67.99 25.56 0.03
C ARG A 716 67.27 24.22 0.07
N LEU A 717 68.04 23.15 0.24
CA LEU A 717 67.53 21.83 0.56
C LEU A 717 67.66 21.62 2.07
N VAL A 718 66.55 21.39 2.78
CA VAL A 718 66.49 21.16 4.23
C VAL A 718 65.86 19.78 4.48
N LEU A 719 66.63 18.87 5.05
CA LEU A 719 66.22 17.48 5.28
C LEU A 719 66.18 17.20 6.78
N ASN A 720 64.98 17.12 7.35
CA ASN A 720 64.75 16.85 8.77
C ASN A 720 64.59 15.34 9.06
N THR A 721 64.56 14.52 8.02
CA THR A 721 64.39 13.07 8.03
C THR A 721 65.18 12.46 6.89
N PHE A 722 65.43 11.15 6.95
CA PHE A 722 66.13 10.43 5.90
C PHE A 722 65.42 10.62 4.55
N THR A 723 66.18 11.08 3.55
CA THR A 723 65.71 11.42 2.21
C THR A 723 66.66 10.83 1.18
N GLY A 724 66.12 9.90 0.39
CA GLY A 724 66.86 9.24 -0.68
C GLY A 724 66.59 9.87 -2.05
N PHE A 725 67.66 10.14 -2.79
CA PHE A 725 67.62 10.58 -4.18
C PHE A 725 68.26 9.50 -5.06
N ASP A 726 67.58 9.03 -6.10
CA ASP A 726 68.22 8.15 -7.08
C ASP A 726 69.25 8.91 -7.91
N PHE A 727 68.82 9.99 -8.58
CA PHE A 727 69.70 10.90 -9.33
C PHE A 727 69.52 12.33 -8.84
N LEU A 728 70.62 13.02 -8.52
CA LEU A 728 70.59 14.40 -8.04
C LEU A 728 71.49 15.29 -8.89
N THR A 729 70.91 16.33 -9.49
CA THR A 729 71.64 17.38 -10.19
C THR A 729 71.49 18.71 -9.47
N VAL A 730 72.61 19.36 -9.14
CA VAL A 730 72.64 20.65 -8.45
C VAL A 730 73.42 21.66 -9.29
N TYR A 731 72.75 22.67 -9.83
CA TYR A 731 73.40 23.71 -10.64
C TYR A 731 74.02 24.85 -9.80
N THR A 732 74.86 25.67 -10.45
CA THR A 732 75.47 26.87 -9.87
C THR A 732 74.38 27.83 -9.36
N GLY A 733 74.56 28.40 -8.16
CA GLY A 733 73.56 29.26 -7.52
C GLY A 733 72.73 28.57 -6.42
N THR A 734 72.77 27.24 -6.36
CA THR A 734 72.13 26.43 -5.30
C THR A 734 73.10 26.18 -4.14
N THR A 735 72.61 26.33 -2.90
CA THR A 735 73.33 25.91 -1.69
C THR A 735 72.57 24.77 -1.00
N LEU A 736 73.15 23.58 -1.01
CA LEU A 736 72.63 22.44 -0.26
C LEU A 736 73.04 22.58 1.21
N VAL A 737 72.07 22.59 2.14
CA VAL A 737 72.32 22.82 3.57
C VAL A 737 71.73 21.68 4.40
N GLU A 738 72.57 20.74 4.82
CA GLU A 738 72.16 19.68 5.76
C GLU A 738 72.04 20.26 7.17
N ALA A 739 70.82 20.30 7.72
CA ALA A 739 70.47 21.10 8.90
C ALA A 739 70.46 20.35 10.24
N VAL A 740 70.57 19.02 10.24
CA VAL A 740 70.48 18.15 11.45
C VAL A 740 71.75 17.30 11.63
N THR A 741 71.88 16.65 12.79
CA THR A 741 73.11 16.01 13.28
C THR A 741 73.43 14.65 12.65
N ASP A 742 72.48 14.05 11.93
CA ASP A 742 72.61 12.72 11.32
C ASP A 742 72.61 12.81 9.77
N ASP A 743 73.27 11.85 9.11
CA ASP A 743 73.40 11.77 7.64
C ASP A 743 72.03 11.46 6.99
N ASN A 744 71.25 12.50 6.70
CA ASN A 744 69.85 12.38 6.28
C ASN A 744 69.66 12.48 4.76
N ALA A 745 70.72 12.75 3.99
CA ALA A 745 70.69 12.67 2.53
C ALA A 745 71.40 11.40 2.05
N PHE A 746 70.72 10.59 1.23
CA PHE A 746 71.33 9.45 0.55
C PHE A 746 71.18 9.59 -0.97
N ILE A 747 72.24 9.33 -1.73
CA ILE A 747 72.19 9.29 -3.19
C ILE A 747 72.45 7.85 -3.62
N TYR A 748 71.42 7.20 -4.18
CA TYR A 748 71.51 5.79 -4.55
C TYR A 748 72.37 5.56 -5.80
N ASP A 749 72.36 6.51 -6.74
CA ASP A 749 73.10 6.41 -8.00
C ASP A 749 73.99 7.66 -8.19
N THR A 750 73.66 8.57 -9.12
CA THR A 750 74.58 9.60 -9.58
C THR A 750 74.30 10.98 -8.96
N LEU A 751 75.36 11.60 -8.41
CA LEU A 751 75.39 13.02 -8.05
C LEU A 751 76.13 13.84 -9.11
N THR A 752 75.46 14.81 -9.72
CA THR A 752 76.07 15.84 -10.56
C THR A 752 75.99 17.19 -9.85
N ASN A 753 77.11 17.71 -9.34
CA ASN A 753 77.12 18.96 -8.56
C ASN A 753 77.98 20.03 -9.23
N TYR A 754 77.34 21.13 -9.62
CA TYR A 754 77.96 22.40 -10.02
C TYR A 754 77.72 23.52 -8.98
N GLY A 755 76.97 23.23 -7.91
CA GLY A 755 76.62 24.15 -6.84
C GLY A 755 77.52 24.03 -5.60
N THR A 756 77.07 24.62 -4.49
CA THR A 756 77.77 24.52 -3.19
C THR A 756 77.05 23.55 -2.28
N ILE A 757 77.77 22.57 -1.74
CA ILE A 757 77.28 21.67 -0.70
C ILE A 757 77.90 22.10 0.65
N ARG A 758 77.07 22.34 1.67
CA ARG A 758 77.50 22.78 3.01
C ARG A 758 76.88 21.92 4.11
N LYS A 759 77.72 21.42 5.03
CA LYS A 759 77.32 20.82 6.32
C LYS A 759 77.56 21.86 7.42
N THR A 760 76.55 22.16 8.24
CA THR A 760 76.61 23.31 9.18
C THR A 760 77.04 22.95 10.61
N GLN A 761 77.51 21.73 10.86
CA GLN A 761 77.94 21.30 12.19
C GLN A 761 79.42 21.65 12.49
N PRO A 762 79.75 22.10 13.72
CA PRO A 762 81.12 22.42 14.13
C PRO A 762 81.97 21.16 14.40
N VAL A 763 83.20 21.13 13.90
CA VAL A 763 84.15 20.01 14.01
C VAL A 763 84.89 20.05 15.36
N SER A 764 84.71 19.07 16.23
CA SER A 764 85.41 18.97 17.53
C SER A 764 86.23 17.68 17.65
N GLY A 765 87.46 17.69 17.12
CA GLY A 765 88.43 16.60 17.31
C GLY A 765 88.51 15.61 16.14
N PRO A 766 89.50 14.69 16.18
CA PRO A 766 89.83 13.82 15.05
C PRO A 766 88.86 12.65 14.98
N GLU A 767 87.67 12.90 14.44
CA GLU A 767 86.72 11.89 13.99
C GLU A 767 86.62 11.96 12.46
N PHE A 768 86.38 10.81 11.82
CA PHE A 768 86.12 10.76 10.39
C PHE A 768 84.71 11.31 10.11
N PHE A 769 84.63 12.50 9.50
CA PHE A 769 83.37 13.05 9.04
C PHE A 769 83.06 12.49 7.66
N TYR A 770 82.09 11.58 7.60
CA TYR A 770 81.53 11.16 6.33
C TYR A 770 80.58 12.27 5.85
N PHE A 771 80.79 12.76 4.64
CA PHE A 771 79.64 13.19 3.86
C PHE A 771 78.86 11.90 3.60
N GLY A 772 77.60 11.82 4.02
CA GLY A 772 76.72 10.65 3.91
C GLY A 772 76.39 10.19 2.48
N LEU A 773 77.30 10.39 1.52
CA LEU A 773 77.33 9.73 0.22
C LEU A 773 77.95 8.33 0.38
N ALA A 774 77.34 7.50 1.22
CA ALA A 774 77.82 6.14 1.47
C ALA A 774 77.32 5.18 0.37
N GLY A 775 77.99 5.16 -0.77
CA GLY A 775 77.81 4.08 -1.76
C GLY A 775 78.58 2.83 -1.33
N SER A 776 77.94 1.65 -1.33
CA SER A 776 78.67 0.37 -1.27
C SER A 776 78.94 -0.14 -2.69
N TYR A 777 80.21 -0.29 -3.09
CA TYR A 777 80.57 -1.09 -4.27
C TYR A 777 81.84 -1.94 -4.03
N PRO A 778 81.87 -3.19 -4.55
CA PRO A 778 82.97 -4.13 -4.34
C PRO A 778 84.07 -3.92 -5.40
N GLY A 779 85.30 -3.66 -4.95
CA GLY A 779 86.47 -3.65 -5.83
C GLY A 779 87.29 -2.38 -5.70
N SER A 780 88.52 -2.57 -5.25
CA SER A 780 89.54 -1.57 -4.90
C SER A 780 89.95 -0.63 -6.04
N TRP A 781 89.42 0.60 -6.07
CA TRP A 781 90.10 1.87 -6.40
C TRP A 781 89.29 3.01 -5.74
N GLY A 782 89.78 3.53 -4.61
CA GLY A 782 89.26 4.76 -4.01
C GLY A 782 89.91 5.99 -4.64
N VAL A 783 89.28 7.15 -4.48
CA VAL A 783 89.92 8.44 -4.78
C VAL A 783 91.04 8.66 -3.75
N GLU A 784 92.30 8.55 -4.17
CA GLU A 784 93.50 8.79 -3.35
C GLU A 784 93.98 10.24 -3.55
N ILE A 785 94.21 10.96 -2.44
CA ILE A 785 94.82 12.30 -2.45
C ILE A 785 96.00 12.27 -1.44
N GLU A 786 97.25 12.39 -1.90
CA GLU A 786 98.49 12.38 -1.08
C GLU A 786 99.39 13.58 -1.40
N VAL A 787 99.89 14.32 -0.39
CA VAL A 787 101.24 14.98 -0.36
C VAL A 787 101.74 15.15 1.10
N THR A 788 103.07 15.07 1.23
CA THR A 788 103.97 14.65 2.33
C THR A 788 104.77 15.77 3.05
N ASP A 789 105.29 15.41 4.24
CA ASP A 789 106.23 16.03 5.22
C ASP A 789 107.04 17.29 4.87
N LEU A 790 107.27 18.19 5.87
CA LEU A 790 108.59 18.78 6.20
C LEU A 790 108.54 19.45 7.60
N SER A 791 109.07 18.75 8.59
CA SER A 791 109.59 19.31 9.85
C SER A 791 110.29 20.68 9.72
N GLY A 792 109.72 21.75 10.30
CA GLY A 792 110.48 22.94 10.75
C GLY A 792 109.94 24.36 10.45
N ALA A 793 108.92 24.56 9.60
CA ALA A 793 108.23 25.84 9.37
C ALA A 793 106.71 25.58 9.17
N ASP A 794 105.82 26.60 9.13
CA ASP A 794 104.39 26.43 8.75
C ASP A 794 104.23 25.52 7.51
N PRO A 795 103.18 24.67 7.44
CA PRO A 795 102.45 24.57 6.16
C PRO A 795 100.92 24.33 6.21
N LEU A 796 100.29 24.97 5.21
CA LEU A 796 99.02 24.80 4.45
C LEU A 796 97.61 24.88 5.09
N THR A 797 96.83 25.82 4.52
CA THR A 797 95.52 26.34 4.95
C THR A 797 94.37 26.24 3.92
N SER A 798 94.51 25.56 2.77
CA SER A 798 93.37 25.20 1.88
C SER A 798 93.75 24.33 0.67
N LEU A 799 92.82 23.46 0.20
CA LEU A 799 92.77 22.90 -1.16
C LEU A 799 91.31 22.63 -1.62
N GLN A 800 91.01 22.96 -2.87
CA GLN A 800 89.79 22.66 -3.65
C GLN A 800 90.19 21.87 -4.91
N VAL A 801 89.44 20.84 -5.31
CA VAL A 801 89.38 20.30 -6.69
C VAL A 801 87.96 19.79 -6.99
N ASP A 802 87.59 19.96 -8.25
CA ASP A 802 86.34 19.63 -8.95
C ASP A 802 86.69 18.66 -10.12
N ARG A 803 85.70 17.87 -10.56
CA ARG A 803 85.71 16.63 -11.39
C ARG A 803 85.73 15.30 -10.64
#